data_AF-A0A413MC23-F1
#
_entry.id   AF-A0A413MC23-F1
#
_cell.length_a   1.000
_cell.length_b   1.000
_cell.length_c   1.000
_cell.angle_alpha   90.00
_cell.angle_beta   90.00
_cell.angle_gamma   90.00
#
_symmetry.space_group_name_H-M   'P 1'
#
loop_
_entity.id
_entity.type
_entity.pdbx_description
1 polymer ?
#
loop_
_entity_poly.entity_id
_entity_poly.type
_entity_poly.pdbx_seq_one_letter_code
_entity_poly.pdbx_strand_id
1 'polypeptide(L)'
;MNTIKQNIKKAARPIYHKVVPEKVRARRAARLNRSLEYETWITMLEANENYDEKFEYNPKISILVPVYNVLDRHLIPCIESVLNQVYTNWELCLADDCSSWDSVRETLAKYEGNEKIKIVYRTENGHISRCTNSALEIATGEFVAFMDCDDVLRPNALYEVVKKLNEDPNLDFIYSDEDKIDDDGSNRHMPHFKPDWSPDTLMSHMYTCHFGVYRRSIANEIGGLRAGYEGAQDYDFTLRFTEKTNKIAHIDKILYHWRERKESTALDPSAKPYIFEAAKKSKEDALERRGLKADLEMVDIMYQYRVNYISQTNPLVSVIIPSKDNYKVLKRCIETLYEITRYRNFEVILVDNGSNDENKKLYQGLADKYKFKYIYEKMDFNFSRMCNNGAKEAKGEYYLFLNDDIEIINEEWLERMVGHAELEHVGAVGAKLLYPNSKLIQHIGVINIANGPVHAFAGLSDDNIYYFGRNKIDYNWLTVTAACLLVKASKFEQVNGFNEEMPVTYNDVEFCFKLVEAGYYNVVRNDVILYHHESVSRGDDLLSKEKFNRLMSEQNYMYELHPEFKNYDPFYNSNLAQHAADFSYNMFKESKGKCVVTESDERPVICKNVVNAIDRVYVGDKCVIEGWAFYNEKPYNGDVKIWLKSDQKSYFITTQRTYRSDLAIHFKRKIGADLSGFVCEFDKIDAGKYEIYVCCKNKATKTKKELIIC
;
A
#
# COMPACT_ATOMS: atom_id res chain seq x y z
N MET A 1 30.84 -33.56 24.65
CA MET A 1 30.49 -32.80 23.42
C MET A 1 29.66 -31.53 23.67
N ASN A 2 28.69 -31.50 24.59
CA ASN A 2 27.87 -30.30 24.85
C ASN A 2 28.61 -29.14 25.55
N THR A 3 29.62 -29.43 26.37
CA THR A 3 30.44 -28.42 27.06
C THR A 3 31.41 -27.70 26.11
N ILE A 4 31.88 -28.39 25.06
CA ILE A 4 32.75 -27.83 24.03
C ILE A 4 31.95 -26.89 23.10
N LYS A 5 30.72 -27.26 22.71
CA LYS A 5 29.81 -26.39 21.92
C LYS A 5 29.41 -25.11 22.66
N GLN A 6 29.20 -25.16 23.98
CA GLN A 6 28.91 -23.96 24.79
C GLN A 6 30.14 -23.04 24.95
N ASN A 7 31.33 -23.60 25.09
CA ASN A 7 32.56 -22.82 25.19
C ASN A 7 32.95 -22.17 23.85
N ILE A 8 32.70 -22.83 22.70
CA ILE A 8 32.87 -22.23 21.37
C ILE A 8 31.87 -21.08 21.15
N LYS A 9 30.60 -21.21 21.58
CA LYS A 9 29.61 -20.10 21.51
C LYS A 9 29.96 -18.91 22.41
N LYS A 10 30.55 -19.14 23.59
CA LYS A 10 31.02 -18.08 24.50
C LYS A 10 32.29 -17.39 23.98
N ALA A 11 33.18 -18.10 23.30
CA ALA A 11 34.39 -17.54 22.70
C ALA A 11 34.12 -16.82 21.36
N ALA A 12 33.11 -17.24 20.59
CA ALA A 12 32.76 -16.63 19.30
C ALA A 12 31.93 -15.33 19.41
N ARG A 13 31.19 -15.13 20.50
CA ARG A 13 30.32 -13.95 20.70
C ARG A 13 31.13 -12.62 20.72
N PRO A 14 32.25 -12.50 21.45
CA PRO A 14 33.08 -11.29 21.43
C PRO A 14 33.77 -11.05 20.09
N ILE A 15 34.09 -12.11 19.35
CA ILE A 15 34.73 -12.04 18.02
C ILE A 15 33.71 -11.59 16.97
N TYR A 16 32.47 -12.11 17.02
CA TYR A 16 31.38 -11.70 16.14
C TYR A 16 31.00 -10.21 16.30
N HIS A 17 31.05 -9.68 17.54
CA HIS A 17 30.85 -8.25 17.82
C HIS A 17 32.01 -7.35 17.39
N LYS A 18 33.20 -7.90 17.14
CA LYS A 18 34.38 -7.16 16.65
C LYS A 18 34.57 -7.25 15.12
N VAL A 19 34.06 -8.29 14.48
CA VAL A 19 34.31 -8.58 13.05
C VAL A 19 33.11 -8.24 12.15
N VAL A 20 31.88 -8.27 12.66
CA VAL A 20 30.68 -7.96 11.87
C VAL A 20 30.26 -6.50 12.12
N PRO A 21 30.22 -5.63 11.11
CA PRO A 21 29.83 -4.23 11.27
C PRO A 21 28.47 -4.10 11.94
N GLU A 22 28.29 -3.07 12.77
CA GLU A 22 27.06 -2.81 13.51
C GLU A 22 25.83 -2.73 12.58
N LYS A 23 25.99 -2.10 11.40
CA LYS A 23 24.96 -2.07 10.35
C LYS A 23 24.53 -3.47 9.87
N VAL A 24 25.47 -4.42 9.78
CA VAL A 24 25.16 -5.81 9.36
C VAL A 24 24.46 -6.58 10.48
N ARG A 25 24.81 -6.32 11.75
CA ARG A 25 24.10 -6.87 12.92
C ARG A 25 22.69 -6.32 13.06
N ALA A 26 22.50 -5.02 12.87
CA ALA A 26 21.20 -4.36 12.87
C ALA A 26 20.30 -4.88 11.74
N ARG A 27 20.84 -5.02 10.52
CA ARG A 27 20.13 -5.64 9.37
C ARG A 27 19.73 -7.09 9.63
N ARG A 28 20.62 -7.90 10.22
CA ARG A 28 20.28 -9.30 10.60
C ARG A 28 19.19 -9.34 11.67
N ALA A 29 19.26 -8.49 12.69
CA ALA A 29 18.23 -8.41 13.73
C ALA A 29 16.88 -7.91 13.18
N ALA A 30 16.88 -6.93 12.28
CA ALA A 30 15.68 -6.45 11.60
C ALA A 30 15.04 -7.53 10.70
N ARG A 31 15.85 -8.31 9.98
CA ARG A 31 15.36 -9.44 9.16
C ARG A 31 14.75 -10.54 10.04
N LEU A 32 15.40 -10.89 11.15
CA LEU A 32 14.88 -11.86 12.13
C LEU A 32 13.57 -11.39 12.78
N ASN A 33 13.45 -10.09 13.09
CA ASN A 33 12.20 -9.54 13.62
C ASN A 33 11.07 -9.56 12.58
N ARG A 34 11.33 -9.15 11.32
CA ARG A 34 10.31 -9.19 10.26
C ARG A 34 9.84 -10.60 9.92
N SER A 35 10.74 -11.59 9.99
CA SER A 35 10.37 -13.00 9.82
C SER A 35 9.47 -13.48 10.97
N LEU A 36 9.77 -13.11 12.22
CA LEU A 36 8.91 -13.44 13.36
C LEU A 36 7.55 -12.73 13.31
N GLU A 37 7.52 -11.45 12.89
CA GLU A 37 6.30 -10.68 12.67
C GLU A 37 5.42 -11.35 11.61
N TYR A 38 6.01 -11.80 10.50
CA TYR A 38 5.25 -12.46 9.44
C TYR A 38 4.74 -13.83 9.84
N GLU A 39 5.55 -14.66 10.49
CA GLU A 39 5.10 -15.96 11.04
C GLU A 39 3.94 -15.79 12.04
N THR A 40 3.99 -14.72 12.83
CA THR A 40 2.89 -14.37 13.74
C THR A 40 1.65 -13.92 12.96
N TRP A 41 1.81 -13.10 11.91
CA TRP A 41 0.73 -12.68 11.03
C TRP A 41 0.04 -13.89 10.38
N ILE A 42 0.82 -14.85 9.83
CA ILE A 42 0.30 -16.11 9.26
C ILE A 42 -0.53 -16.85 10.30
N THR A 43 0.05 -17.09 11.48
CA THR A 43 -0.61 -17.85 12.56
C THR A 43 -1.91 -17.20 13.02
N MET A 44 -1.98 -15.87 13.04
CA MET A 44 -3.15 -15.15 13.53
C MET A 44 -4.25 -15.03 12.48
N LEU A 45 -3.89 -14.84 11.21
CA LEU A 45 -4.82 -14.38 10.18
C LEU A 45 -5.14 -15.41 9.12
N GLU A 46 -4.34 -16.46 8.99
CA GLU A 46 -4.60 -17.57 8.06
C GLU A 46 -5.19 -18.81 8.76
N ALA A 47 -5.20 -18.88 10.10
CA ALA A 47 -5.45 -20.13 10.84
C ALA A 47 -6.92 -20.58 10.98
N ASN A 48 -7.91 -19.90 10.37
CA ASN A 48 -9.34 -20.22 10.53
C ASN A 48 -10.15 -19.92 9.27
N GLU A 49 -9.74 -20.46 8.13
CA GLU A 49 -10.51 -20.31 6.89
C GLU A 49 -11.55 -21.42 6.74
N ASN A 50 -12.78 -21.03 6.42
CA ASN A 50 -13.88 -21.92 6.12
C ASN A 50 -14.23 -21.81 4.63
N TYR A 51 -14.47 -22.94 3.97
CA TYR A 51 -14.69 -23.05 2.53
C TYR A 51 -16.03 -23.73 2.21
N ASP A 52 -17.09 -23.33 2.91
CA ASP A 52 -18.43 -23.92 2.78
C ASP A 52 -19.32 -23.20 1.75
N GLU A 53 -18.84 -22.13 1.13
CA GLU A 53 -19.64 -21.32 0.20
C GLU A 53 -19.94 -22.10 -1.08
N LYS A 54 -21.20 -22.05 -1.52
CA LYS A 54 -21.63 -22.66 -2.78
C LYS A 54 -21.70 -21.58 -3.84
N PHE A 55 -20.99 -21.78 -4.93
CA PHE A 55 -20.98 -20.85 -6.06
C PHE A 55 -22.04 -21.24 -7.09
N GLU A 56 -22.70 -20.25 -7.67
CA GLU A 56 -23.59 -20.46 -8.82
C GLU A 56 -22.76 -20.52 -10.11
N TYR A 57 -21.82 -19.60 -10.25
CA TYR A 57 -20.89 -19.55 -11.36
C TYR A 57 -19.63 -20.37 -11.03
N ASN A 58 -19.41 -21.45 -11.76
CA ASN A 58 -18.32 -22.41 -11.53
C ASN A 58 -17.45 -22.60 -12.78
N PRO A 59 -16.72 -21.55 -13.23
CA PRO A 59 -15.91 -21.64 -14.44
C PRO A 59 -14.74 -22.60 -14.26
N LYS A 60 -14.40 -23.35 -15.31
CA LYS A 60 -13.19 -24.17 -15.29
C LYS A 60 -11.95 -23.29 -15.38
N ILE A 61 -10.98 -23.47 -14.49
CA ILE A 61 -9.69 -22.77 -14.52
C ILE A 61 -8.60 -23.73 -15.00
N SER A 62 -7.87 -23.37 -16.05
CA SER A 62 -6.71 -24.12 -16.55
C SER A 62 -5.41 -23.53 -16.02
N ILE A 63 -4.67 -24.27 -15.19
CA ILE A 63 -3.38 -23.83 -14.65
C ILE A 63 -2.29 -24.21 -15.65
N LEU A 64 -1.52 -23.23 -16.13
CA LEU A 64 -0.49 -23.41 -17.13
C LEU A 64 0.88 -23.43 -16.45
N VAL A 65 1.59 -24.55 -16.57
CA VAL A 65 2.88 -24.76 -15.90
C VAL A 65 3.95 -25.13 -16.94
N PRO A 66 4.87 -24.22 -17.29
CA PRO A 66 6.05 -24.55 -18.08
C PRO A 66 7.07 -25.29 -17.21
N VAL A 67 7.55 -26.43 -17.67
CA VAL A 67 8.48 -27.31 -16.94
C VAL A 67 9.80 -27.40 -17.69
N TYR A 68 10.90 -27.07 -17.01
CA TYR A 68 12.25 -27.26 -17.55
C TYR A 68 13.28 -27.51 -16.44
N ASN A 69 14.00 -28.63 -16.48
CA ASN A 69 15.13 -28.96 -15.61
C ASN A 69 14.90 -28.56 -14.13
N VAL A 70 13.83 -29.09 -13.55
CA VAL A 70 13.41 -28.82 -12.17
C VAL A 70 13.59 -30.07 -11.30
N LEU A 71 13.93 -29.87 -10.03
CA LEU A 71 14.08 -30.98 -9.08
C LEU A 71 12.72 -31.56 -8.70
N ASP A 72 12.63 -32.88 -8.54
CA ASP A 72 11.42 -33.58 -8.09
C ASP A 72 10.86 -32.98 -6.79
N ARG A 73 11.76 -32.60 -5.86
CA ARG A 73 11.39 -31.97 -4.58
C ARG A 73 10.73 -30.58 -4.72
N HIS A 74 10.72 -29.98 -5.92
CA HIS A 74 10.00 -28.74 -6.22
C HIS A 74 8.78 -29.02 -7.12
N LEU A 75 8.97 -29.82 -8.18
CA LEU A 75 7.92 -30.15 -9.14
C LEU A 75 6.76 -30.93 -8.50
N ILE A 76 7.05 -31.87 -7.60
CA ILE A 76 6.02 -32.63 -6.89
C ILE A 76 5.16 -31.69 -6.02
N PRO A 77 5.72 -30.85 -5.12
CA PRO A 77 4.93 -29.86 -4.40
C PRO A 77 4.13 -28.90 -5.29
N CYS A 78 4.69 -28.47 -6.43
CA CYS A 78 3.98 -27.65 -7.41
C CYS A 78 2.70 -28.35 -7.89
N ILE A 79 2.81 -29.58 -8.42
CA ILE A 79 1.67 -30.36 -8.93
C ILE A 79 0.67 -30.67 -7.80
N GLU A 80 1.17 -31.14 -6.66
CA GLU A 80 0.34 -31.49 -5.50
C GLU A 80 -0.42 -30.27 -4.94
N SER A 81 0.14 -29.06 -5.01
CA SER A 81 -0.57 -27.85 -4.58
C SER A 81 -1.83 -27.56 -5.41
N VAL A 82 -1.83 -27.95 -6.69
CA VAL A 82 -3.00 -27.84 -7.57
C VAL A 82 -3.98 -28.99 -7.34
N LEU A 83 -3.47 -30.22 -7.17
CA LEU A 83 -4.30 -31.39 -6.87
C LEU A 83 -5.09 -31.23 -5.57
N ASN A 84 -4.52 -30.54 -4.58
CA ASN A 84 -5.11 -30.32 -3.26
C ASN A 84 -5.93 -29.02 -3.16
N GLN A 85 -6.29 -28.39 -4.29
CA GLN A 85 -7.17 -27.22 -4.29
C GLN A 85 -8.57 -27.58 -3.79
N VAL A 86 -9.14 -26.71 -2.96
CA VAL A 86 -10.51 -26.84 -2.43
C VAL A 86 -11.55 -26.71 -3.54
N TYR A 87 -11.35 -25.75 -4.45
CA TYR A 87 -12.15 -25.68 -5.67
C TYR A 87 -11.79 -26.85 -6.58
N THR A 88 -12.79 -27.49 -7.21
CA THR A 88 -12.57 -28.77 -7.90
C THR A 88 -12.71 -28.71 -9.43
N ASN A 89 -13.29 -27.64 -9.99
CA ASN A 89 -13.44 -27.51 -11.45
C ASN A 89 -12.22 -26.84 -12.07
N TRP A 90 -11.11 -27.56 -12.11
CA TRP A 90 -9.86 -27.10 -12.70
C TRP A 90 -9.23 -28.19 -13.56
N GLU A 91 -8.25 -27.79 -14.36
CA GLU A 91 -7.30 -28.71 -14.99
C GLU A 91 -5.88 -28.14 -14.92
N LEU A 92 -4.90 -29.03 -14.89
CA LEU A 92 -3.49 -28.69 -14.86
C LEU A 92 -2.87 -29.01 -16.23
N CYS A 93 -2.35 -28.00 -16.91
CA CYS A 93 -1.73 -28.09 -18.23
C CYS A 93 -0.22 -27.91 -18.07
N LEU A 94 0.51 -29.03 -18.12
CA LEU A 94 1.96 -29.08 -18.01
C LEU A 94 2.58 -29.15 -19.41
N ALA A 95 3.59 -28.33 -19.66
CA ALA A 95 4.41 -28.43 -20.87
C ALA A 95 5.87 -28.67 -20.46
N ASP A 96 6.46 -29.81 -20.83
CA ASP A 96 7.89 -30.06 -20.68
C ASP A 96 8.65 -29.45 -21.85
N ASP A 97 9.52 -28.47 -21.58
CA ASP A 97 10.31 -27.73 -22.58
C ASP A 97 11.56 -28.47 -23.04
N CYS A 98 11.39 -29.75 -23.39
CA CYS A 98 12.48 -30.64 -23.76
C CYS A 98 13.53 -30.71 -22.62
N SER A 99 13.10 -31.01 -21.39
CA SER A 99 14.01 -31.15 -20.25
C SER A 99 15.12 -32.17 -20.52
N SER A 100 16.33 -31.81 -20.12
CA SER A 100 17.52 -32.66 -20.24
C SER A 100 17.68 -33.64 -19.07
N TRP A 101 16.91 -33.45 -18.00
CA TRP A 101 16.95 -34.31 -16.81
C TRP A 101 15.88 -35.39 -16.93
N ASP A 102 16.30 -36.65 -16.99
CA ASP A 102 15.38 -37.80 -17.06
C ASP A 102 14.37 -37.80 -15.89
N SER A 103 14.80 -37.34 -14.71
CA SER A 103 13.94 -37.25 -13.52
C SER A 103 12.69 -36.40 -13.71
N VAL A 104 12.74 -35.37 -14.58
CA VAL A 104 11.57 -34.54 -14.90
C VAL A 104 10.52 -35.38 -15.61
N ARG A 105 10.92 -36.11 -16.66
CA ARG A 105 10.01 -36.98 -17.42
C ARG A 105 9.51 -38.13 -16.57
N GLU A 106 10.37 -38.75 -15.77
CA GLU A 106 9.98 -39.79 -14.82
C GLU A 106 8.97 -39.28 -13.78
N THR A 107 9.10 -38.03 -13.33
CA THR A 107 8.15 -37.41 -12.41
C THR A 107 6.84 -37.09 -13.09
N LEU A 108 6.85 -36.48 -14.27
CA LEU A 108 5.64 -36.18 -15.06
C LEU A 108 4.86 -37.45 -15.43
N ALA A 109 5.57 -38.53 -15.79
CA ALA A 109 4.97 -39.83 -16.13
C ALA A 109 4.13 -40.43 -14.99
N LYS A 110 4.42 -40.10 -13.72
CA LYS A 110 3.63 -40.56 -12.56
C LYS A 110 2.23 -39.95 -12.51
N TYR A 111 2.04 -38.80 -13.18
CA TYR A 111 0.77 -38.09 -13.25
C TYR A 111 0.01 -38.34 -14.57
N GLU A 112 0.61 -39.06 -15.51
CA GLU A 112 -0.07 -39.50 -16.72
C GLU A 112 -1.27 -40.40 -16.36
N GLY A 113 -2.40 -40.16 -17.02
CA GLY A 113 -3.66 -40.88 -16.77
C GLY A 113 -4.57 -40.23 -15.71
N ASN A 114 -4.13 -39.19 -15.01
CA ASN A 114 -5.03 -38.35 -14.22
C ASN A 114 -5.93 -37.52 -15.16
N GLU A 115 -7.26 -37.63 -15.03
CA GLU A 115 -8.23 -36.98 -15.92
C GLU A 115 -8.18 -35.44 -15.93
N LYS A 116 -7.63 -34.84 -14.87
CA LYS A 116 -7.49 -33.37 -14.75
C LYS A 116 -6.10 -32.87 -15.14
N ILE A 117 -5.15 -33.75 -15.43
CA ILE A 117 -3.78 -33.38 -15.79
C ILE A 117 -3.55 -33.67 -17.27
N LYS A 118 -3.13 -32.64 -17.99
CA LYS A 118 -2.73 -32.71 -19.39
C LYS A 118 -1.24 -32.39 -19.48
N ILE A 119 -0.49 -33.23 -20.20
CA ILE A 119 0.96 -33.09 -20.32
C ILE A 119 1.33 -33.07 -21.79
N VAL A 120 2.11 -32.07 -22.21
CA VAL A 120 2.75 -32.00 -23.53
C VAL A 120 4.26 -32.07 -23.37
N TYR A 121 4.89 -33.01 -24.06
CA TYR A 121 6.35 -33.10 -24.14
C TYR A 121 6.81 -32.45 -25.44
N ARG A 122 7.47 -31.29 -25.33
CA ARG A 122 8.02 -30.60 -26.49
C ARG A 122 9.25 -31.34 -27.03
N THR A 123 9.45 -31.25 -28.33
CA THR A 123 10.61 -31.83 -29.04
C THR A 123 11.78 -30.86 -29.17
N GLU A 124 11.55 -29.58 -28.86
CA GLU A 124 12.56 -28.53 -28.87
C GLU A 124 12.39 -27.60 -27.67
N ASN A 125 13.51 -27.11 -27.14
CA ASN A 125 13.52 -26.11 -26.08
C ASN A 125 13.16 -24.74 -26.67
N GLY A 126 12.00 -24.21 -26.28
CA GLY A 126 11.48 -22.92 -26.72
C GLY A 126 11.49 -21.84 -25.63
N HIS A 127 12.13 -22.12 -24.51
CA HIS A 127 12.10 -21.32 -23.29
C HIS A 127 10.68 -21.10 -22.74
N ILE A 128 10.60 -20.30 -21.67
CA ILE A 128 9.37 -20.11 -20.89
C ILE A 128 8.19 -19.65 -21.74
N SER A 129 8.35 -18.65 -22.63
CA SER A 129 7.23 -18.11 -23.42
C SER A 129 6.57 -19.15 -24.32
N ARG A 130 7.36 -19.87 -25.14
CA ARG A 130 6.78 -20.89 -26.02
C ARG A 130 6.27 -22.06 -25.20
N CYS A 131 6.99 -22.48 -24.16
CA CYS A 131 6.57 -23.58 -23.29
C CYS A 131 5.20 -23.30 -22.65
N THR A 132 5.00 -22.12 -22.06
CA THR A 132 3.71 -21.69 -21.52
C THR A 132 2.63 -21.65 -22.60
N ASN A 133 2.95 -21.22 -23.83
CA ASN A 133 1.99 -21.28 -24.93
C ASN A 133 1.58 -22.71 -25.31
N SER A 134 2.50 -23.69 -25.26
CA SER A 134 2.13 -25.10 -25.45
C SER A 134 1.18 -25.62 -24.36
N ALA A 135 1.31 -25.13 -23.12
CA ALA A 135 0.32 -25.39 -22.08
C ALA A 135 -1.02 -24.67 -22.35
N LEU A 136 -0.99 -23.43 -22.87
CA LEU A 136 -2.19 -22.68 -23.25
C LEU A 136 -2.97 -23.38 -24.39
N GLU A 137 -2.28 -23.97 -25.36
CA GLU A 137 -2.90 -24.68 -26.50
C GLU A 137 -3.77 -25.87 -26.08
N ILE A 138 -3.38 -26.58 -25.02
CA ILE A 138 -4.13 -27.74 -24.48
C ILE A 138 -5.17 -27.35 -23.43
N ALA A 139 -5.19 -26.08 -23.01
CA ALA A 139 -6.13 -25.55 -22.02
C ALA A 139 -7.55 -25.42 -22.60
N THR A 140 -8.54 -25.72 -21.77
CA THR A 140 -9.98 -25.75 -22.12
C THR A 140 -10.84 -24.91 -21.17
N GLY A 141 -10.26 -24.43 -20.06
CA GLY A 141 -10.93 -23.60 -19.08
C GLY A 141 -11.42 -22.27 -19.65
N GLU A 142 -12.41 -21.67 -19.01
CA GLU A 142 -12.82 -20.30 -19.35
C GLU A 142 -11.72 -19.29 -18.97
N PHE A 143 -10.99 -19.60 -17.90
CA PHE A 143 -9.83 -18.83 -17.44
C PHE A 143 -8.57 -19.69 -17.49
N VAL A 144 -7.43 -19.01 -17.65
CA VAL A 144 -6.09 -19.59 -17.53
C VAL A 144 -5.34 -18.91 -16.40
N ALA A 145 -4.60 -19.69 -15.61
CA ALA A 145 -3.76 -19.20 -14.52
C ALA A 145 -2.30 -19.54 -14.81
N PHE A 146 -1.38 -18.60 -14.59
CA PHE A 146 0.05 -18.88 -14.71
C PHE A 146 0.64 -19.38 -13.39
N MET A 147 1.58 -20.33 -13.47
CA MET A 147 2.30 -20.85 -12.32
C MET A 147 3.64 -21.44 -12.75
N ASP A 148 4.71 -21.12 -12.03
CA ASP A 148 6.04 -21.69 -12.28
C ASP A 148 6.19 -23.09 -11.68
N CYS A 149 6.94 -23.97 -12.35
CA CYS A 149 7.08 -25.40 -11.99
C CYS A 149 7.79 -25.68 -10.65
N ASP A 150 8.29 -24.66 -9.97
CA ASP A 150 8.87 -24.73 -8.63
C ASP A 150 8.05 -24.00 -7.55
N ASP A 151 6.98 -23.31 -7.91
CA ASP A 151 6.18 -22.53 -6.97
C ASP A 151 5.00 -23.34 -6.43
N VAL A 152 4.25 -22.78 -5.48
CA VAL A 152 3.18 -23.49 -4.75
C VAL A 152 1.96 -22.58 -4.60
N LEU A 153 0.77 -23.11 -4.89
CA LEU A 153 -0.49 -22.43 -4.60
C LEU A 153 -0.95 -22.73 -3.18
N ARG A 154 -1.61 -21.75 -2.56
CA ARG A 154 -2.35 -21.97 -1.32
C ARG A 154 -3.57 -22.87 -1.60
N PRO A 155 -3.99 -23.76 -0.68
CA PRO A 155 -5.09 -24.71 -0.95
C PRO A 155 -6.43 -24.09 -1.38
N ASN A 156 -6.67 -22.82 -1.06
CA ASN A 156 -7.87 -22.08 -1.44
C ASN A 156 -7.68 -21.09 -2.60
N ALA A 157 -6.53 -21.06 -3.26
CA ALA A 157 -6.23 -20.09 -4.31
C ALA A 157 -7.34 -20.00 -5.37
N LEU A 158 -7.73 -21.15 -5.95
CA LEU A 158 -8.78 -21.19 -6.97
C LEU A 158 -10.18 -20.93 -6.41
N TYR A 159 -10.41 -21.27 -5.14
CA TYR A 159 -11.69 -20.98 -4.47
C TYR A 159 -11.92 -19.47 -4.34
N GLU A 160 -10.91 -18.72 -3.91
CA GLU A 160 -11.01 -17.26 -3.77
C GLU A 160 -11.18 -16.56 -5.11
N VAL A 161 -10.53 -17.06 -6.17
CA VAL A 161 -10.72 -16.57 -7.55
C VAL A 161 -12.17 -16.76 -7.99
N VAL A 162 -12.74 -17.94 -7.79
CA VAL A 162 -14.14 -18.23 -8.17
C VAL A 162 -15.11 -17.45 -7.30
N LYS A 163 -14.82 -17.27 -6.01
CA LYS A 163 -15.58 -16.38 -5.14
C LYS A 163 -15.62 -14.97 -5.71
N LYS A 164 -14.46 -14.42 -6.11
CA LYS A 164 -14.38 -13.09 -6.71
C LYS A 164 -15.17 -12.99 -8.02
N LEU A 165 -15.17 -14.05 -8.84
CA LEU A 165 -16.00 -14.15 -10.04
C LEU A 165 -17.50 -14.27 -9.77
N ASN A 166 -17.91 -14.72 -8.59
CA ASN A 166 -19.33 -14.71 -8.19
C ASN A 166 -19.76 -13.33 -7.63
N GLU A 167 -18.81 -12.52 -7.14
CA GLU A 167 -19.05 -11.10 -6.84
C GLU A 167 -19.22 -10.28 -8.13
N ASP A 168 -18.39 -10.53 -9.16
CA ASP A 168 -18.55 -9.97 -10.50
C ASP A 168 -18.14 -10.98 -11.59
N PRO A 169 -19.10 -11.55 -12.34
CA PRO A 169 -18.81 -12.54 -13.39
C PRO A 169 -18.17 -11.93 -14.65
N ASN A 170 -18.12 -10.59 -14.74
CA ASN A 170 -17.54 -9.90 -15.88
C ASN A 170 -16.02 -9.74 -15.80
N LEU A 171 -15.39 -10.05 -14.66
CA LEU A 171 -13.95 -9.89 -14.49
C LEU A 171 -13.16 -10.68 -15.54
N ASP A 172 -12.11 -10.04 -16.05
CA ASP A 172 -11.26 -10.58 -17.11
C ASP A 172 -9.85 -10.92 -16.60
N PHE A 173 -9.38 -10.23 -15.57
CA PHE A 173 -8.09 -10.46 -14.95
C PHE A 173 -8.20 -10.37 -13.43
N ILE A 174 -7.72 -11.39 -12.73
CA ILE A 174 -7.66 -11.46 -11.29
C ILE A 174 -6.22 -11.75 -10.87
N TYR A 175 -5.71 -10.99 -9.91
CA TYR A 175 -4.42 -11.25 -9.26
C TYR A 175 -4.57 -11.24 -7.74
N SER A 176 -3.61 -11.84 -7.04
CA SER A 176 -3.60 -11.92 -5.57
C SER A 176 -2.31 -11.37 -4.99
N ASP A 177 -2.30 -11.18 -3.66
CA ASP A 177 -1.05 -11.05 -2.92
C ASP A 177 -0.21 -12.33 -3.02
N GLU A 178 1.09 -12.19 -2.75
CA GLU A 178 2.05 -13.29 -2.74
C GLU A 178 3.10 -13.11 -1.66
N ASP A 179 3.77 -14.20 -1.30
CA ASP A 179 5.00 -14.16 -0.54
C ASP A 179 6.04 -15.09 -1.17
N LYS A 180 7.14 -15.27 -0.45
CA LYS A 180 8.21 -16.15 -0.87
C LYS A 180 8.38 -17.32 0.07
N ILE A 181 8.89 -18.43 -0.46
CA ILE A 181 9.34 -19.58 0.30
C ILE A 181 10.81 -19.88 0.03
N ASP A 182 11.51 -20.40 1.03
CA ASP A 182 12.88 -20.91 0.87
C ASP A 182 12.92 -22.12 -0.10
N ASP A 183 14.12 -22.47 -0.60
CA ASP A 183 14.33 -23.58 -1.56
C ASP A 183 13.67 -24.90 -1.12
N ASP A 184 13.70 -25.24 0.18
CA ASP A 184 13.06 -26.44 0.72
C ASP A 184 11.56 -26.29 1.03
N GLY A 185 11.01 -25.08 0.88
CA GLY A 185 9.60 -24.75 1.13
C GLY A 185 9.23 -24.65 2.61
N SER A 186 10.20 -24.68 3.54
CA SER A 186 9.93 -24.81 4.97
C SER A 186 9.57 -23.50 5.69
N ASN A 187 9.87 -22.36 5.08
CA ASN A 187 9.72 -21.04 5.69
C ASN A 187 9.18 -20.04 4.67
N ARG A 188 8.18 -19.25 5.09
CA ARG A 188 7.54 -18.19 4.29
C ARG A 188 8.07 -16.82 4.71
N HIS A 189 8.33 -15.92 3.76
CA HIS A 189 8.84 -14.57 4.04
C HIS A 189 8.57 -13.56 2.93
N MET A 190 8.82 -12.28 3.22
CA MET A 190 8.69 -11.16 2.27
C MET A 190 7.33 -11.10 1.55
N PRO A 191 6.22 -10.99 2.29
CA PRO A 191 4.92 -10.77 1.66
C PRO A 191 4.91 -9.46 0.87
N HIS A 192 4.26 -9.50 -0.29
CA HIS A 192 3.89 -8.33 -1.05
C HIS A 192 2.37 -8.16 -0.95
N PHE A 193 1.95 -7.25 -0.07
CA PHE A 193 0.55 -6.84 0.07
C PHE A 193 0.27 -5.72 -0.94
N LYS A 194 -0.24 -6.12 -2.09
CA LYS A 194 -0.40 -5.32 -3.31
C LYS A 194 -1.59 -4.36 -3.18
N PRO A 195 -1.57 -3.22 -3.89
CA PRO A 195 -2.76 -2.42 -4.07
C PRO A 195 -3.77 -3.11 -5.00
N ASP A 196 -4.99 -2.60 -5.02
CA ASP A 196 -5.93 -2.82 -6.12
C ASP A 196 -5.37 -2.24 -7.44
N TRP A 197 -6.11 -2.39 -8.54
CA TRP A 197 -5.60 -2.11 -9.88
C TRP A 197 -4.99 -0.71 -9.98
N SER A 198 -3.73 -0.65 -10.40
CA SER A 198 -2.90 0.55 -10.36
C SER A 198 -2.06 0.66 -11.64
N PRO A 199 -2.58 1.32 -12.69
CA PRO A 199 -1.97 1.32 -14.01
C PRO A 199 -0.60 2.03 -14.05
N ASP A 200 -0.42 3.10 -13.27
CA ASP A 200 0.86 3.81 -13.23
C ASP A 200 1.90 3.03 -12.43
N THR A 201 1.49 2.34 -11.35
CA THR A 201 2.37 1.40 -10.64
C THR A 201 2.78 0.25 -11.55
N LEU A 202 1.86 -0.28 -12.38
CA LEU A 202 2.19 -1.31 -13.36
C LEU A 202 3.21 -0.79 -14.37
N MET A 203 3.17 0.47 -14.79
CA MET A 203 4.20 1.05 -15.66
C MET A 203 5.54 1.28 -14.95
N SER A 204 5.55 1.38 -13.61
CA SER A 204 6.77 1.42 -12.80
C SER A 204 7.41 0.03 -12.63
N HIS A 205 6.61 -0.99 -12.29
CA HIS A 205 7.07 -2.37 -12.16
C HIS A 205 5.92 -3.38 -12.26
N MET A 206 6.24 -4.63 -12.59
CA MET A 206 5.28 -5.75 -12.68
C MET A 206 4.82 -6.22 -11.29
N TYR A 207 3.98 -5.43 -10.61
CA TYR A 207 3.57 -5.73 -9.22
C TYR A 207 2.55 -6.86 -9.09
N THR A 208 1.82 -7.21 -10.17
CA THR A 208 0.86 -8.32 -10.17
C THR A 208 1.54 -9.69 -10.20
N CYS A 209 2.80 -9.75 -10.65
CA CYS A 209 3.70 -10.92 -10.62
C CYS A 209 3.11 -12.18 -11.29
N HIS A 210 3.53 -13.37 -10.82
CA HIS A 210 3.43 -14.63 -11.56
C HIS A 210 2.03 -15.25 -11.55
N PHE A 211 1.30 -15.21 -10.43
CA PHE A 211 -0.04 -15.80 -10.33
C PHE A 211 -1.14 -14.84 -10.79
N GLY A 212 -1.26 -14.69 -12.11
CA GLY A 212 -2.39 -14.02 -12.75
C GLY A 212 -3.39 -15.02 -13.30
N VAL A 213 -4.68 -14.78 -13.06
CA VAL A 213 -5.80 -15.52 -13.66
C VAL A 213 -6.48 -14.65 -14.72
N TYR A 214 -6.38 -15.09 -15.96
CA TYR A 214 -6.77 -14.33 -17.15
C TYR A 214 -7.90 -15.03 -17.90
N ARG A 215 -8.87 -14.26 -18.41
CA ARG A 215 -9.88 -14.78 -19.31
C ARG A 215 -9.22 -15.32 -20.56
N ARG A 216 -9.45 -16.60 -20.87
CA ARG A 216 -8.73 -17.32 -21.93
C ARG A 216 -9.01 -16.72 -23.31
N SER A 217 -10.22 -16.21 -23.55
CA SER A 217 -10.56 -15.59 -24.85
C SER A 217 -9.66 -14.41 -25.18
N ILE A 218 -9.37 -13.54 -24.20
CA ILE A 218 -8.46 -12.40 -24.37
C ILE A 218 -7.01 -12.89 -24.49
N ALA A 219 -6.61 -13.88 -23.68
CA ALA A 219 -5.27 -14.48 -23.78
C ALA A 219 -4.98 -15.03 -25.19
N ASN A 220 -5.98 -15.66 -25.82
CA ASN A 220 -5.91 -16.13 -27.19
C ASN A 220 -5.94 -14.99 -28.22
N GLU A 221 -6.77 -13.96 -28.00
CA GLU A 221 -6.84 -12.77 -28.86
C GLU A 221 -5.48 -12.07 -28.97
N ILE A 222 -4.77 -11.93 -27.85
CA ILE A 222 -3.44 -11.28 -27.83
C ILE A 222 -2.29 -12.21 -28.23
N GLY A 223 -2.58 -13.48 -28.57
CA GLY A 223 -1.61 -14.44 -29.07
C GLY A 223 -0.68 -15.07 -28.02
N GLY A 224 -1.10 -15.12 -26.75
CA GLY A 224 -0.29 -15.73 -25.68
C GLY A 224 0.97 -14.91 -25.33
N LEU A 225 2.00 -15.60 -24.83
CA LEU A 225 3.30 -15.02 -24.48
C LEU A 225 4.19 -14.88 -25.72
N ARG A 226 4.98 -13.80 -25.80
CA ARG A 226 5.89 -13.55 -26.93
C ARG A 226 7.31 -14.05 -26.61
N ALA A 227 7.96 -14.63 -27.61
CA ALA A 227 9.39 -14.94 -27.52
C ALA A 227 10.23 -13.65 -27.58
N GLY A 228 11.39 -13.65 -26.92
CA GLY A 228 12.26 -12.47 -26.81
C GLY A 228 11.91 -11.53 -25.65
N TYR A 229 11.09 -12.00 -24.70
CA TYR A 229 10.76 -11.33 -23.43
C TYR A 229 11.07 -12.24 -22.23
N GLU A 230 11.88 -13.28 -22.42
CA GLU A 230 12.21 -14.23 -21.36
C GLU A 230 12.80 -13.47 -20.14
N GLY A 231 12.23 -13.72 -18.96
CA GLY A 231 12.51 -12.99 -17.72
C GLY A 231 11.55 -11.82 -17.44
N ALA A 232 10.83 -11.32 -18.45
CA ALA A 232 9.80 -10.29 -18.34
C ALA A 232 8.52 -10.65 -19.11
N GLN A 233 8.33 -11.93 -19.41
CA GLN A 233 7.27 -12.42 -20.29
C GLN A 233 5.87 -12.16 -19.69
N ASP A 234 5.74 -12.27 -18.37
CA ASP A 234 4.50 -11.98 -17.65
C ASP A 234 4.16 -10.49 -17.73
N TYR A 235 5.19 -9.64 -17.70
CA TYR A 235 5.03 -8.20 -17.79
C TYR A 235 4.57 -7.77 -19.18
N ASP A 236 5.21 -8.30 -20.24
CA ASP A 236 4.75 -8.11 -21.62
C ASP A 236 3.30 -8.56 -21.81
N PHE A 237 2.98 -9.79 -21.35
CA PHE A 237 1.65 -10.35 -21.45
C PHE A 237 0.61 -9.48 -20.75
N THR A 238 0.87 -9.07 -19.51
CA THR A 238 -0.06 -8.28 -18.70
C THR A 238 -0.28 -6.88 -19.27
N LEU A 239 0.76 -6.23 -19.79
CA LEU A 239 0.62 -4.93 -20.46
C LEU A 239 -0.27 -5.01 -21.70
N ARG A 240 -0.14 -6.07 -22.51
CA ARG A 240 -1.00 -6.31 -23.68
C ARG A 240 -2.42 -6.72 -23.28
N PHE A 241 -2.56 -7.51 -22.22
CA PHE A 241 -3.87 -7.96 -21.74
C PHE A 241 -4.72 -6.79 -21.24
N THR A 242 -4.11 -5.89 -20.47
CA THR A 242 -4.79 -4.73 -19.86
C THR A 242 -5.13 -3.63 -20.87
N GLU A 243 -4.58 -3.69 -22.09
CA GLU A 243 -5.03 -2.87 -23.22
C GLU A 243 -6.37 -3.36 -23.82
N LYS A 244 -6.85 -4.55 -23.45
CA LYS A 244 -8.10 -5.15 -23.94
C LYS A 244 -9.25 -5.07 -22.94
N THR A 245 -8.97 -4.75 -21.67
CA THR A 245 -9.98 -4.74 -20.62
C THR A 245 -9.56 -3.89 -19.43
N ASN A 246 -10.55 -3.30 -18.77
CA ASN A 246 -10.43 -2.64 -17.47
C ASN A 246 -11.11 -3.44 -16.33
N LYS A 247 -11.62 -4.65 -16.61
CA LYS A 247 -12.34 -5.49 -15.65
C LYS A 247 -11.35 -6.33 -14.84
N ILE A 248 -10.65 -5.66 -13.95
CA ILE A 248 -9.51 -6.19 -13.22
C ILE A 248 -9.82 -6.18 -11.72
N ALA A 249 -9.57 -7.29 -11.05
CA ALA A 249 -9.76 -7.39 -9.61
C ALA A 249 -8.51 -7.91 -8.89
N HIS A 250 -8.38 -7.47 -7.65
CA HIS A 250 -7.37 -7.92 -6.72
C HIS A 250 -8.02 -8.72 -5.59
N ILE A 251 -7.32 -9.75 -5.13
CA ILE A 251 -7.65 -10.51 -3.93
C ILE A 251 -6.55 -10.26 -2.89
N ASP A 252 -6.91 -9.61 -1.78
CA ASP A 252 -6.04 -9.24 -0.66
C ASP A 252 -5.67 -10.44 0.26
N LYS A 253 -5.33 -11.56 -0.37
CA LYS A 253 -4.89 -12.81 0.28
C LYS A 253 -3.64 -13.31 -0.40
N ILE A 254 -2.73 -13.86 0.40
CA ILE A 254 -1.54 -14.55 -0.11
C ILE A 254 -2.01 -15.88 -0.70
N LEU A 255 -2.10 -15.99 -2.03
CA LEU A 255 -2.54 -17.22 -2.72
C LEU A 255 -1.42 -17.92 -3.49
N TYR A 256 -0.25 -17.29 -3.57
CA TYR A 256 0.93 -17.77 -4.29
C TYR A 256 2.19 -17.70 -3.43
N HIS A 257 3.01 -18.74 -3.48
CA HIS A 257 4.28 -18.85 -2.78
C HIS A 257 5.43 -18.99 -3.79
N TRP A 258 6.21 -17.92 -3.95
CA TRP A 258 7.33 -17.88 -4.88
C TRP A 258 8.61 -18.46 -4.27
N ARG A 259 9.19 -19.50 -4.88
CA ARG A 259 10.39 -20.18 -4.39
C ARG A 259 11.68 -19.43 -4.73
N GLU A 260 12.48 -19.14 -3.69
CA GLU A 260 13.81 -18.56 -3.86
C GLU A 260 14.88 -19.63 -4.14
N ARG A 261 15.32 -19.74 -5.40
CA ARG A 261 16.48 -20.57 -5.81
C ARG A 261 17.73 -19.73 -6.03
N LYS A 262 18.93 -20.32 -5.87
CA LYS A 262 20.22 -19.67 -6.20
C LYS A 262 20.30 -19.19 -7.65
N GLU A 263 19.63 -19.89 -8.55
CA GLU A 263 19.53 -19.61 -9.98
C GLU A 263 18.32 -18.70 -10.30
N SER A 264 17.47 -18.40 -9.32
CA SER A 264 16.31 -17.51 -9.46
C SER A 264 16.73 -16.05 -9.38
N THR A 265 16.01 -15.20 -10.13
CA THR A 265 16.11 -13.73 -10.08
C THR A 265 15.76 -13.15 -8.71
N ALA A 266 15.06 -13.92 -7.88
CA ALA A 266 14.61 -13.51 -6.56
C ALA A 266 15.77 -13.12 -5.61
N LEU A 267 16.98 -13.65 -5.81
CA LEU A 267 18.13 -13.42 -4.93
C LEU A 267 19.10 -12.33 -5.40
N ASP A 268 19.27 -12.14 -6.71
CA ASP A 268 20.15 -11.12 -7.29
C ASP A 268 19.65 -10.67 -8.67
N PRO A 269 18.94 -9.52 -8.75
CA PRO A 269 18.51 -8.95 -10.02
C PRO A 269 19.68 -8.68 -10.97
N SER A 270 20.87 -8.34 -10.46
CA SER A 270 22.05 -7.99 -11.27
C SER A 270 22.70 -9.18 -11.96
N ALA A 271 22.38 -10.41 -11.54
CA ALA A 271 22.95 -11.64 -12.08
C ALA A 271 22.51 -11.94 -13.53
N LYS A 272 21.45 -11.28 -14.02
CA LYS A 272 20.85 -11.56 -15.34
C LYS A 272 20.49 -10.27 -16.11
N PRO A 273 21.47 -9.59 -16.74
CA PRO A 273 21.26 -8.33 -17.44
C PRO A 273 20.17 -8.35 -18.51
N TYR A 274 19.97 -9.50 -19.17
CA TYR A 274 18.95 -9.67 -20.22
C TYR A 274 17.52 -9.41 -19.73
N ILE A 275 17.26 -9.57 -18.43
CA ILE A 275 15.93 -9.38 -17.83
C ILE A 275 15.55 -7.92 -17.77
N PHE A 276 16.53 -7.05 -17.48
CA PHE A 276 16.31 -5.60 -17.49
C PHE A 276 16.01 -5.11 -18.90
N GLU A 277 16.73 -5.63 -19.90
CA GLU A 277 16.47 -5.30 -21.30
C GLU A 277 15.09 -5.82 -21.75
N ALA A 278 14.71 -7.04 -21.36
CA ALA A 278 13.38 -7.57 -21.65
C ALA A 278 12.27 -6.73 -20.99
N ALA A 279 12.43 -6.34 -19.73
CA ALA A 279 11.46 -5.50 -19.02
C ALA A 279 11.38 -4.09 -19.61
N LYS A 280 12.52 -3.51 -19.99
CA LYS A 280 12.57 -2.23 -20.71
C LYS A 280 11.82 -2.31 -22.03
N LYS A 281 12.10 -3.32 -22.84
CA LYS A 281 11.44 -3.60 -24.12
C LYS A 281 9.93 -3.79 -23.95
N SER A 282 9.47 -4.49 -22.90
CA SER A 282 8.03 -4.62 -22.60
C SER A 282 7.34 -3.27 -22.44
N LYS A 283 8.01 -2.30 -21.80
CA LYS A 283 7.49 -0.93 -21.63
C LYS A 283 7.56 -0.13 -22.93
N GLU A 284 8.67 -0.18 -23.66
CA GLU A 284 8.83 0.51 -24.95
C GLU A 284 7.74 0.08 -25.94
N ASP A 285 7.53 -1.24 -26.09
CA ASP A 285 6.46 -1.75 -26.95
C ASP A 285 5.06 -1.35 -26.47
N ALA A 286 4.83 -1.26 -25.15
CA ALA A 286 3.54 -0.82 -24.62
C ALA A 286 3.31 0.67 -24.89
N LEU A 287 4.33 1.50 -24.75
CA LEU A 287 4.27 2.92 -25.11
C LEU A 287 3.98 3.09 -26.61
N GLU A 288 4.65 2.32 -27.47
CA GLU A 288 4.43 2.33 -28.92
C GLU A 288 2.98 1.93 -29.27
N ARG A 289 2.48 0.81 -28.74
CA ARG A 289 1.10 0.35 -28.99
C ARG A 289 0.05 1.36 -28.52
N ARG A 290 0.34 2.11 -27.46
CA ARG A 290 -0.54 3.15 -26.89
C ARG A 290 -0.37 4.50 -27.57
N GLY A 291 0.57 4.66 -28.51
CA GLY A 291 0.84 5.93 -29.18
C GLY A 291 1.43 7.00 -28.25
N LEU A 292 2.07 6.59 -27.16
CA LEU A 292 2.65 7.47 -26.14
C LEU A 292 4.13 7.73 -26.44
N LYS A 293 4.55 8.98 -26.29
CA LYS A 293 5.97 9.37 -26.33
C LYS A 293 6.49 9.44 -24.90
N ALA A 294 7.56 8.70 -24.63
CA ALA A 294 8.20 8.72 -23.33
C ALA A 294 9.65 8.27 -23.43
N ASP A 295 10.46 8.73 -22.49
CA ASP A 295 11.80 8.20 -22.23
C ASP A 295 11.75 7.22 -21.06
N LEU A 296 12.60 6.18 -21.10
CA LEU A 296 12.79 5.25 -20.00
C LEU A 296 14.08 5.54 -19.25
N GLU A 297 13.94 5.85 -17.96
CA GLU A 297 15.04 6.25 -17.08
C GLU A 297 15.31 5.17 -16.05
N MET A 298 16.57 4.74 -15.93
CA MET A 298 16.96 3.72 -14.95
C MET A 298 16.90 4.30 -13.53
N VAL A 299 16.16 3.65 -12.64
CA VAL A 299 16.19 3.88 -11.19
C VAL A 299 17.11 2.83 -10.58
N ASP A 300 18.41 3.11 -10.59
CA ASP A 300 19.49 2.15 -10.28
C ASP A 300 19.26 1.37 -8.98
N ILE A 301 18.87 2.08 -7.91
CA ILE A 301 18.66 1.46 -6.59
C ILE A 301 17.51 0.45 -6.57
N MET A 302 16.56 0.57 -7.49
CA MET A 302 15.40 -0.31 -7.62
C MET A 302 15.58 -1.37 -8.70
N TYR A 303 16.59 -1.22 -9.56
CA TYR A 303 16.72 -2.01 -10.78
C TYR A 303 15.44 -1.99 -11.65
N GLN A 304 14.79 -0.82 -11.74
CA GLN A 304 13.57 -0.60 -12.53
C GLN A 304 13.73 0.59 -13.47
N TYR A 305 13.02 0.58 -14.60
CA TYR A 305 12.92 1.73 -15.50
C TYR A 305 11.67 2.56 -15.17
N ARG A 306 11.85 3.82 -14.78
CA ARG A 306 10.77 4.81 -14.69
C ARG A 306 10.40 5.27 -16.10
N VAL A 307 9.13 5.61 -16.27
CA VAL A 307 8.63 6.25 -17.50
C VAL A 307 8.57 7.76 -17.31
N ASN A 308 9.28 8.49 -18.16
CA ASN A 308 9.16 9.94 -18.28
C ASN A 308 8.29 10.25 -19.52
N TYR A 309 7.00 10.46 -19.31
CA TYR A 309 6.07 10.79 -20.39
C TYR A 309 6.36 12.18 -20.94
N ILE A 310 6.45 12.31 -22.26
CA ILE A 310 6.74 13.57 -22.95
C ILE A 310 5.44 14.15 -23.46
N SER A 311 5.09 15.35 -22.99
CA SER A 311 3.92 16.08 -23.49
C SER A 311 3.99 16.28 -25.00
N GLN A 312 2.91 15.94 -25.70
CA GLN A 312 2.84 16.09 -27.15
C GLN A 312 2.22 17.42 -27.59
N THR A 313 1.48 18.09 -26.70
CA THR A 313 0.76 19.34 -27.02
C THR A 313 1.38 20.57 -26.38
N ASN A 314 2.28 20.40 -25.40
CA ASN A 314 2.85 21.48 -24.59
C ASN A 314 1.74 22.45 -24.12
N PRO A 315 0.73 21.96 -23.39
CA PRO A 315 -0.49 22.69 -23.06
C PRO A 315 -0.25 23.89 -22.14
N LEU A 316 -1.12 24.90 -22.17
CA LEU A 316 -1.01 25.98 -21.19
C LEU A 316 -1.35 25.46 -19.78
N VAL A 317 -0.47 25.70 -18.81
CA VAL A 317 -0.70 25.41 -17.39
C VAL A 317 -1.03 26.70 -16.65
N SER A 318 -2.17 26.76 -15.96
CA SER A 318 -2.48 27.86 -15.04
C SER A 318 -2.04 27.48 -13.63
N VAL A 319 -0.99 28.13 -13.14
CA VAL A 319 -0.48 27.97 -11.78
C VAL A 319 -1.26 28.88 -10.84
N ILE A 320 -2.09 28.26 -9.98
CA ILE A 320 -2.98 28.93 -9.05
C ILE A 320 -2.36 28.89 -7.66
N ILE A 321 -2.07 30.07 -7.11
CA ILE A 321 -1.37 30.22 -5.83
C ILE A 321 -2.27 30.99 -4.85
N PRO A 322 -2.89 30.31 -3.87
CA PRO A 322 -3.53 30.96 -2.73
C PRO A 322 -2.46 31.54 -1.79
N SER A 323 -2.59 32.81 -1.37
CA SER A 323 -1.69 33.40 -0.38
C SER A 323 -2.36 34.46 0.50
N LYS A 324 -1.85 34.66 1.72
CA LYS A 324 -2.22 35.76 2.61
C LYS A 324 -1.05 36.18 3.48
N ASP A 325 -0.71 37.46 3.46
CA ASP A 325 0.26 38.08 4.37
C ASP A 325 1.66 37.42 4.46
N ASN A 326 2.08 36.66 3.44
CA ASN A 326 3.27 35.81 3.41
C ASN A 326 4.32 36.21 2.36
N TYR A 327 4.51 37.52 2.11
CA TYR A 327 5.32 38.03 1.00
C TYR A 327 6.70 37.38 0.83
N LYS A 328 7.47 37.20 1.91
CA LYS A 328 8.83 36.65 1.81
C LYS A 328 8.84 35.25 1.23
N VAL A 329 7.85 34.45 1.60
CA VAL A 329 7.73 33.05 1.22
C VAL A 329 7.17 32.94 -0.20
N LEU A 330 6.09 33.68 -0.48
CA LEU A 330 5.52 33.81 -1.82
C LEU A 330 6.56 34.31 -2.85
N LYS A 331 7.36 35.32 -2.48
CA LYS A 331 8.43 35.86 -3.35
C LYS A 331 9.40 34.77 -3.79
N ARG A 332 9.82 33.89 -2.87
CA ARG A 332 10.71 32.76 -3.18
C ARG A 332 10.02 31.74 -4.09
N CYS A 333 8.75 31.40 -3.81
CA CYS A 333 7.97 30.51 -4.67
C CYS A 333 7.91 31.03 -6.11
N ILE A 334 7.51 32.30 -6.29
CA ILE A 334 7.45 32.95 -7.61
C ILE A 334 8.83 33.04 -8.26
N GLU A 335 9.86 33.46 -7.54
CA GLU A 335 11.23 33.57 -8.09
C GLU A 335 11.73 32.22 -8.59
N THR A 336 11.63 31.17 -7.78
CA THR A 336 12.05 29.82 -8.19
C THR A 336 11.18 29.25 -9.31
N LEU A 337 9.87 29.53 -9.32
CA LEU A 337 8.98 29.14 -10.40
C LEU A 337 9.41 29.74 -11.74
N TYR A 338 9.72 31.04 -11.79
CA TYR A 338 10.12 31.71 -13.04
C TYR A 338 11.60 31.48 -13.39
N GLU A 339 12.50 31.36 -12.43
CA GLU A 339 13.94 31.32 -12.70
C GLU A 339 14.43 29.89 -12.97
N ILE A 340 13.84 28.88 -12.33
CA ILE A 340 14.31 27.48 -12.42
C ILE A 340 13.48 26.65 -13.41
N THR A 341 12.15 26.81 -13.44
CA THR A 341 11.28 25.93 -14.25
C THR A 341 11.61 26.01 -15.75
N ARG A 342 11.89 24.86 -16.38
CA ARG A 342 12.18 24.77 -17.82
C ARG A 342 10.92 24.91 -18.67
N TYR A 343 9.82 24.29 -18.25
CA TYR A 343 8.52 24.42 -18.92
C TYR A 343 8.05 25.87 -18.90
N ARG A 344 7.85 26.50 -20.06
CA ARG A 344 7.52 27.94 -20.16
C ARG A 344 6.09 28.25 -20.55
N ASN A 345 5.30 27.26 -20.97
CA ASN A 345 3.91 27.50 -21.34
C ASN A 345 2.99 27.48 -20.11
N PHE A 346 3.21 28.42 -19.19
CA PHE A 346 2.38 28.58 -18.01
C PHE A 346 2.00 30.05 -17.80
N GLU A 347 0.86 30.26 -17.14
CA GLU A 347 0.49 31.54 -16.53
C GLU A 347 0.39 31.37 -15.01
N VAL A 348 0.51 32.48 -14.28
CA VAL A 348 0.37 32.46 -12.81
C VAL A 348 -0.83 33.31 -12.41
N ILE A 349 -1.60 32.80 -11.45
CA ILE A 349 -2.78 33.44 -10.86
C ILE A 349 -2.61 33.42 -9.35
N LEU A 350 -2.26 34.57 -8.78
CA LEU A 350 -2.15 34.76 -7.35
C LEU A 350 -3.53 35.18 -6.80
N VAL A 351 -4.08 34.38 -5.90
CA VAL A 351 -5.35 34.65 -5.22
C VAL A 351 -5.06 35.06 -3.78
N ASP A 352 -5.39 36.29 -3.45
CA ASP A 352 -5.18 36.88 -2.13
C ASP A 352 -6.50 37.15 -1.43
N ASN A 353 -6.71 36.46 -0.29
CA ASN A 353 -7.96 36.51 0.46
C ASN A 353 -8.01 37.63 1.51
N GLY A 354 -7.37 38.77 1.23
CA GLY A 354 -7.45 39.96 2.06
C GLY A 354 -6.22 40.22 2.92
N SER A 355 -5.03 40.12 2.33
CA SER A 355 -3.79 40.61 2.90
C SER A 355 -3.88 42.10 3.27
N ASN A 356 -3.03 42.51 4.22
CA ASN A 356 -2.93 43.91 4.63
C ASN A 356 -2.38 44.82 3.51
N ASP A 357 -2.51 46.14 3.66
CA ASP A 357 -2.14 47.12 2.63
C ASP A 357 -0.65 47.07 2.25
N GLU A 358 0.24 46.68 3.16
CA GLU A 358 1.66 46.52 2.88
C GLU A 358 1.90 45.31 1.97
N ASN A 359 1.39 44.13 2.35
CA ASN A 359 1.50 42.91 1.57
C ASN A 359 0.80 43.06 0.21
N LYS A 360 -0.35 43.71 0.14
CA LYS A 360 -1.06 44.00 -1.12
C LYS A 360 -0.18 44.76 -2.11
N LYS A 361 0.54 45.79 -1.66
CA LYS A 361 1.47 46.55 -2.51
C LYS A 361 2.65 45.70 -2.96
N LEU A 362 3.18 44.87 -2.07
CA LEU A 362 4.28 43.96 -2.37
C LEU A 362 3.87 42.88 -3.38
N TYR A 363 2.65 42.34 -3.25
CA TYR A 363 2.08 41.34 -4.15
C TYR A 363 1.84 41.93 -5.53
N GLN A 364 1.27 43.15 -5.60
CA GLN A 364 1.13 43.88 -6.85
C GLN A 364 2.48 44.12 -7.53
N GLY A 365 3.50 44.57 -6.77
CA GLY A 365 4.84 44.78 -7.32
C GLY A 365 5.49 43.50 -7.86
N LEU A 366 5.23 42.35 -7.22
CA LEU A 366 5.68 41.05 -7.69
C LEU A 366 4.94 40.63 -8.97
N ALA A 367 3.61 40.86 -9.02
CA ALA A 367 2.77 40.63 -10.18
C ALA A 367 3.22 41.46 -11.39
N ASP A 368 3.54 42.73 -11.19
CA ASP A 368 4.03 43.61 -12.24
C ASP A 368 5.41 43.19 -12.76
N LYS A 369 6.31 42.77 -11.87
CA LYS A 369 7.67 42.31 -12.21
C LYS A 369 7.63 41.06 -13.08
N TYR A 370 6.86 40.06 -12.69
CA TYR A 370 6.80 38.75 -13.37
C TYR A 370 5.63 38.63 -14.37
N LYS A 371 4.79 39.66 -14.47
CA LYS A 371 3.63 39.76 -15.38
C LYS A 371 2.59 38.65 -15.17
N PHE A 372 2.22 38.41 -13.92
CA PHE A 372 1.17 37.46 -13.57
C PHE A 372 -0.12 38.14 -13.11
N LYS A 373 -1.21 37.37 -13.07
CA LYS A 373 -2.52 37.86 -12.64
C LYS A 373 -2.61 37.86 -11.12
N TYR A 374 -2.96 39.01 -10.55
CA TYR A 374 -3.18 39.17 -9.11
C TYR A 374 -4.65 39.47 -8.83
N ILE A 375 -5.29 38.63 -8.04
CA ILE A 375 -6.69 38.74 -7.64
C ILE A 375 -6.71 39.02 -6.14
N TYR A 376 -7.26 40.17 -5.76
CA TYR A 376 -7.49 40.55 -4.37
C TYR A 376 -8.97 40.48 -4.05
N GLU A 377 -9.34 39.64 -3.10
CA GLU A 377 -10.71 39.53 -2.61
C GLU A 377 -10.70 39.39 -1.08
N LYS A 378 -11.24 40.38 -0.37
CA LYS A 378 -11.29 40.30 1.10
C LYS A 378 -12.42 39.36 1.51
N MET A 379 -12.07 38.21 2.09
CA MET A 379 -13.01 37.21 2.58
C MET A 379 -12.47 36.47 3.81
N ASP A 380 -13.34 35.70 4.48
CA ASP A 380 -12.90 34.75 5.49
C ASP A 380 -12.01 33.68 4.85
N PHE A 381 -11.04 33.16 5.62
CA PHE A 381 -10.08 32.19 5.07
C PHE A 381 -10.81 30.92 4.61
N ASN A 382 -10.70 30.64 3.32
CA ASN A 382 -11.24 29.43 2.71
C ASN A 382 -10.34 29.04 1.53
N PHE A 383 -9.48 28.03 1.76
CA PHE A 383 -8.51 27.57 0.77
C PHE A 383 -9.20 27.06 -0.50
N SER A 384 -10.26 26.26 -0.35
CA SER A 384 -11.05 25.71 -1.46
C SER A 384 -11.62 26.81 -2.36
N ARG A 385 -12.21 27.86 -1.75
CA ARG A 385 -12.74 29.01 -2.49
C ARG A 385 -11.64 29.79 -3.22
N MET A 386 -10.48 29.98 -2.59
CA MET A 386 -9.34 30.63 -3.26
C MET A 386 -8.91 29.83 -4.50
N CYS A 387 -8.80 28.51 -4.38
CA CYS A 387 -8.48 27.62 -5.49
C CYS A 387 -9.53 27.71 -6.61
N ASN A 388 -10.82 27.63 -6.26
CA ASN A 388 -11.93 27.74 -7.23
C ASN A 388 -11.96 29.11 -7.91
N ASN A 389 -11.71 30.20 -7.19
CA ASN A 389 -11.65 31.54 -7.78
C ASN A 389 -10.46 31.69 -8.74
N GLY A 390 -9.31 31.10 -8.40
CA GLY A 390 -8.18 31.02 -9.33
C GLY A 390 -8.52 30.22 -10.58
N ALA A 391 -9.19 29.08 -10.44
CA ALA A 391 -9.60 28.22 -11.55
C ALA A 391 -10.62 28.90 -12.49
N LYS A 392 -11.56 29.69 -11.96
CA LYS A 392 -12.51 30.49 -12.78
C LYS A 392 -11.81 31.50 -13.69
N GLU A 393 -10.63 31.96 -13.27
CA GLU A 393 -9.87 33.00 -13.95
C GLU A 393 -8.73 32.44 -14.82
N ALA A 394 -8.56 31.12 -14.81
CA ALA A 394 -7.56 30.35 -15.53
C ALA A 394 -7.92 30.14 -17.01
N LYS A 395 -6.90 30.04 -17.85
CA LYS A 395 -7.02 29.80 -19.30
C LYS A 395 -6.32 28.51 -19.74
N GLY A 396 -5.58 27.88 -18.84
CA GLY A 396 -4.82 26.68 -19.09
C GLY A 396 -5.71 25.45 -19.26
N GLU A 397 -5.24 24.50 -20.04
CA GLU A 397 -5.84 23.17 -20.15
C GLU A 397 -5.59 22.34 -18.89
N TYR A 398 -4.61 22.76 -18.10
CA TYR A 398 -4.23 22.16 -16.81
C TYR A 398 -4.16 23.22 -15.72
N TYR A 399 -4.64 22.85 -14.53
CA TYR A 399 -4.55 23.65 -13.32
C TYR A 399 -3.50 23.05 -12.40
N LEU A 400 -2.53 23.86 -12.01
CA LEU A 400 -1.54 23.53 -10.99
C LEU A 400 -1.87 24.31 -9.73
N PHE A 401 -2.42 23.64 -8.72
CA PHE A 401 -2.57 24.21 -7.39
C PHE A 401 -1.24 24.11 -6.66
N LEU A 402 -0.71 25.26 -6.24
CA LEU A 402 0.62 25.38 -5.66
C LEU A 402 0.55 26.27 -4.43
N ASN A 403 1.03 25.78 -3.28
CA ASN A 403 1.12 26.61 -2.09
C ASN A 403 2.17 27.72 -2.27
N ASP A 404 1.97 28.85 -1.59
CA ASP A 404 2.89 29.99 -1.62
C ASP A 404 4.25 29.71 -0.97
N ASP A 405 4.38 28.60 -0.26
CA ASP A 405 5.56 28.15 0.49
C ASP A 405 6.29 26.95 -0.12
N ILE A 406 6.03 26.67 -1.40
CA ILE A 406 6.84 25.79 -2.23
C ILE A 406 8.11 26.48 -2.71
N GLU A 407 9.19 25.71 -2.80
CA GLU A 407 10.44 26.10 -3.42
C GLU A 407 10.84 25.06 -4.48
N ILE A 408 10.96 25.52 -5.72
CA ILE A 408 11.39 24.69 -6.86
C ILE A 408 12.90 24.51 -6.79
N ILE A 409 13.37 23.28 -6.92
CA ILE A 409 14.81 22.93 -6.82
C ILE A 409 15.35 22.18 -8.05
N ASN A 410 14.49 21.85 -9.02
CA ASN A 410 14.84 21.18 -10.27
C ASN A 410 14.07 21.82 -11.43
N GLU A 411 14.70 21.98 -12.59
CA GLU A 411 14.12 22.65 -13.75
C GLU A 411 13.05 21.82 -14.49
N GLU A 412 13.13 20.49 -14.47
CA GLU A 412 12.30 19.58 -15.30
C GLU A 412 10.96 19.22 -14.65
N TRP A 413 10.72 19.69 -13.43
CA TRP A 413 9.64 19.22 -12.57
C TRP A 413 8.26 19.35 -13.24
N LEU A 414 7.94 20.51 -13.81
CA LEU A 414 6.60 20.80 -14.34
C LEU A 414 6.32 20.04 -15.64
N GLU A 415 7.30 19.94 -16.56
CA GLU A 415 7.11 19.19 -17.79
C GLU A 415 6.92 17.69 -17.54
N ARG A 416 7.61 17.12 -16.55
CA ARG A 416 7.42 15.73 -16.09
C ARG A 416 6.01 15.51 -15.55
N MET A 417 5.48 16.46 -14.77
CA MET A 417 4.11 16.40 -14.28
C MET A 417 3.09 16.52 -15.41
N VAL A 418 3.29 17.45 -16.36
CA VAL A 418 2.39 17.67 -17.51
C VAL A 418 2.32 16.44 -18.40
N GLY A 419 3.46 15.84 -18.76
CA GLY A 419 3.48 14.64 -19.59
C GLY A 419 2.73 13.46 -18.95
N HIS A 420 2.80 13.32 -17.62
CA HIS A 420 2.05 12.30 -16.89
C HIS A 420 0.54 12.64 -16.81
N ALA A 421 0.19 13.92 -16.62
CA ALA A 421 -1.21 14.38 -16.55
C ALA A 421 -1.95 14.32 -17.90
N GLU A 422 -1.24 14.17 -19.03
CA GLU A 422 -1.83 13.93 -20.34
C GLU A 422 -2.44 12.54 -20.50
N LEU A 423 -2.07 11.58 -19.65
CA LEU A 423 -2.66 10.24 -19.69
C LEU A 423 -4.16 10.31 -19.33
N GLU A 424 -4.98 9.64 -20.14
CA GLU A 424 -6.44 9.73 -20.04
C GLU A 424 -6.95 9.28 -18.68
N HIS A 425 -6.36 8.23 -18.10
CA HIS A 425 -6.77 7.67 -16.81
C HIS A 425 -6.30 8.47 -15.59
N VAL A 426 -5.39 9.44 -15.73
CA VAL A 426 -4.78 10.14 -14.59
C VAL A 426 -5.66 11.28 -14.06
N GLY A 427 -6.00 11.27 -12.79
CA GLY A 427 -6.78 12.31 -12.12
C GLY A 427 -5.89 13.49 -11.73
N ALA A 428 -5.18 13.36 -10.62
CA ALA A 428 -4.22 14.32 -10.12
C ALA A 428 -2.78 13.77 -10.14
N VAL A 429 -1.83 14.64 -10.49
CA VAL A 429 -0.39 14.37 -10.38
C VAL A 429 0.19 15.20 -9.24
N GLY A 430 0.78 14.52 -8.26
CA GLY A 430 1.48 15.12 -7.13
C GLY A 430 3.00 15.04 -7.27
N ALA A 431 3.70 15.96 -6.61
CA ALA A 431 5.17 15.95 -6.47
C ALA A 431 5.61 15.33 -5.14
N LYS A 432 6.82 14.76 -5.09
CA LYS A 432 7.48 14.47 -3.81
C LYS A 432 7.86 15.78 -3.13
N LEU A 433 7.44 15.94 -1.87
CA LEU A 433 7.80 17.08 -1.04
C LEU A 433 8.75 16.63 0.07
N LEU A 434 9.86 17.34 0.20
CA LEU A 434 10.83 17.17 1.28
C LEU A 434 10.79 18.37 2.23
N TYR A 435 11.11 18.13 3.50
CA TYR A 435 11.36 19.24 4.42
C TYR A 435 12.59 20.04 3.97
N PRO A 436 12.59 21.39 4.11
CA PRO A 436 13.63 22.26 3.57
C PRO A 436 15.04 21.87 3.98
N ASN A 437 15.98 21.93 3.04
CA ASN A 437 17.40 21.60 3.25
C ASN A 437 17.64 20.22 3.89
N SER A 438 16.74 19.27 3.65
CA SER A 438 16.81 17.93 4.21
C SER A 438 16.51 16.87 3.16
N LYS A 439 16.65 15.61 3.57
CA LYS A 439 16.17 14.43 2.84
C LYS A 439 14.97 13.78 3.54
N LEU A 440 14.34 14.49 4.47
CA LEU A 440 13.20 13.98 5.20
C LEU A 440 11.95 14.15 4.34
N ILE A 441 11.25 13.05 4.13
CA ILE A 441 10.00 12.99 3.38
C ILE A 441 8.94 13.75 4.15
N GLN A 442 8.21 14.61 3.46
CA GLN A 442 6.99 15.24 3.96
C GLN A 442 5.76 14.71 3.21
N HIS A 443 5.87 14.52 1.90
CA HIS A 443 4.81 13.93 1.10
C HIS A 443 5.37 13.09 -0.04
N ILE A 444 4.85 11.87 -0.17
CA ILE A 444 5.00 11.02 -1.36
C ILE A 444 3.67 10.35 -1.72
N GLY A 445 2.56 10.91 -1.23
CA GLY A 445 1.23 10.31 -1.26
C GLY A 445 0.57 10.29 0.12
N VAL A 446 -0.76 10.28 0.13
CA VAL A 446 -1.59 10.15 1.33
C VAL A 446 -2.34 8.83 1.24
N ILE A 447 -2.31 8.07 2.33
CA ILE A 447 -3.11 6.85 2.52
C ILE A 447 -4.27 7.12 3.45
N ASN A 448 -5.35 6.37 3.30
CA ASN A 448 -6.49 6.45 4.18
C ASN A 448 -6.60 5.22 5.09
N ILE A 449 -6.23 5.40 6.36
CA ILE A 449 -6.22 4.34 7.38
C ILE A 449 -7.34 4.55 8.40
N ALA A 450 -7.47 3.69 9.42
CA ALA A 450 -8.56 3.76 10.40
C ALA A 450 -8.69 5.11 11.15
N ASN A 451 -7.59 5.85 11.31
CA ASN A 451 -7.58 7.18 11.92
C ASN A 451 -7.79 8.33 10.91
N GLY A 452 -8.00 7.98 9.64
CA GLY A 452 -8.18 8.89 8.51
C GLY A 452 -6.92 9.13 7.67
N PRO A 453 -6.99 10.14 6.77
CA PRO A 453 -5.95 10.39 5.79
C PRO A 453 -4.62 10.82 6.45
N VAL A 454 -3.52 10.19 6.06
CA VAL A 454 -2.17 10.48 6.59
C VAL A 454 -1.11 10.44 5.48
N HIS A 455 -0.10 11.31 5.59
CA HIS A 455 1.05 11.32 4.69
C HIS A 455 1.92 10.07 4.90
N ALA A 456 2.13 9.30 3.84
CA ALA A 456 2.95 8.10 3.90
C ALA A 456 4.42 8.43 4.20
N PHE A 457 5.03 7.72 5.15
CA PHE A 457 6.45 7.83 5.51
C PHE A 457 6.93 9.23 5.93
N ALA A 458 6.02 10.12 6.35
CA ALA A 458 6.38 11.47 6.80
C ALA A 458 7.43 11.43 7.93
N GLY A 459 8.44 12.29 7.82
CA GLY A 459 9.57 12.38 8.75
C GLY A 459 10.66 11.32 8.55
N LEU A 460 10.46 10.34 7.66
CA LEU A 460 11.48 9.34 7.34
C LEU A 460 12.47 9.87 6.29
N SER A 461 13.69 9.31 6.28
CA SER A 461 14.72 9.70 5.31
C SER A 461 14.52 9.02 3.96
N ASP A 462 14.49 9.81 2.89
CA ASP A 462 14.41 9.30 1.53
C ASP A 462 15.64 8.48 1.09
N ASP A 463 16.75 8.46 1.84
CA ASP A 463 17.90 7.63 1.48
C ASP A 463 17.61 6.11 1.54
N ASN A 464 16.54 5.70 2.21
CA ASN A 464 16.12 4.30 2.29
C ASN A 464 15.12 3.94 1.19
N ILE A 465 14.97 2.64 0.95
CA ILE A 465 13.89 2.08 0.12
C ILE A 465 12.79 1.61 1.07
N TYR A 466 11.60 2.17 0.91
CA TYR A 466 10.42 1.79 1.66
C TYR A 466 9.45 1.01 0.78
N TYR A 467 8.91 -0.07 1.35
CA TYR A 467 7.82 -0.88 0.83
C TYR A 467 7.76 -1.00 -0.70
N PHE A 468 8.53 -1.94 -1.26
CA PHE A 468 8.63 -2.18 -2.71
C PHE A 468 9.02 -0.94 -3.56
N GLY A 469 9.58 0.10 -2.94
CA GLY A 469 10.06 1.29 -3.62
C GLY A 469 9.02 2.41 -3.72
N ARG A 470 8.01 2.45 -2.85
CA ARG A 470 6.99 3.52 -2.83
C ARG A 470 7.52 4.94 -2.76
N ASN A 471 8.74 5.14 -2.26
CA ASN A 471 9.42 6.43 -2.26
C ASN A 471 10.43 6.62 -3.41
N LYS A 472 10.58 5.64 -4.31
CA LYS A 472 11.62 5.65 -5.36
C LYS A 472 11.06 5.58 -6.76
N ILE A 473 10.00 4.81 -6.97
CA ILE A 473 9.28 4.69 -8.24
C ILE A 473 7.87 5.24 -8.09
N ASP A 474 7.16 5.38 -9.20
CA ASP A 474 5.88 6.09 -9.21
C ASP A 474 4.76 5.10 -8.89
N TYR A 475 3.88 5.49 -7.96
CA TYR A 475 2.76 4.69 -7.49
C TYR A 475 1.47 5.49 -7.62
N ASN A 476 0.36 4.79 -7.88
CA ASN A 476 -0.94 5.38 -7.62
C ASN A 476 -1.20 5.47 -6.12
N TRP A 477 -1.87 6.55 -5.72
CA TRP A 477 -2.28 6.84 -4.36
C TRP A 477 -3.73 7.28 -4.36
N LEU A 478 -4.42 7.13 -3.23
CA LEU A 478 -5.77 7.64 -3.12
C LEU A 478 -5.76 9.17 -3.21
N THR A 479 -4.80 9.80 -2.54
CA THR A 479 -4.71 11.26 -2.48
C THR A 479 -3.29 11.77 -2.69
N VAL A 480 -3.19 12.92 -3.38
CA VAL A 480 -2.02 13.80 -3.42
C VAL A 480 -2.36 15.13 -2.75
N THR A 481 -1.36 15.86 -2.27
CA THR A 481 -1.61 17.13 -1.58
C THR A 481 -1.71 18.33 -2.52
N ALA A 482 -2.60 19.29 -2.22
CA ALA A 482 -2.69 20.55 -2.95
C ALA A 482 -1.52 21.51 -2.71
N ALA A 483 -0.52 21.13 -1.89
CA ALA A 483 0.74 21.87 -1.85
C ALA A 483 1.43 21.89 -3.22
N CYS A 484 1.30 20.83 -4.01
CA CYS A 484 1.63 20.81 -5.44
C CYS A 484 0.80 19.71 -6.15
N LEU A 485 -0.30 20.12 -6.78
CA LEU A 485 -1.27 19.24 -7.44
C LEU A 485 -1.58 19.74 -8.84
N LEU A 486 -1.26 18.94 -9.86
CA LEU A 486 -1.60 19.19 -11.26
C LEU A 486 -2.82 18.35 -11.67
N VAL A 487 -3.82 18.97 -12.29
CA VAL A 487 -5.03 18.30 -12.79
C VAL A 487 -5.47 18.92 -14.12
N LYS A 488 -6.06 18.11 -15.00
CA LYS A 488 -6.66 18.61 -16.25
C LYS A 488 -7.91 19.44 -15.94
N ALA A 489 -8.04 20.61 -16.56
CA ALA A 489 -9.16 21.53 -16.32
C ALA A 489 -10.53 20.86 -16.47
N SER A 490 -10.71 20.06 -17.53
CA SER A 490 -11.97 19.33 -17.78
C SER A 490 -12.31 18.33 -16.67
N LYS A 491 -11.30 17.69 -16.04
CA LYS A 491 -11.49 16.74 -14.93
C LYS A 491 -11.83 17.46 -13.63
N PHE A 492 -11.18 18.61 -13.39
CA PHE A 492 -11.51 19.49 -12.27
C PHE A 492 -12.96 19.98 -12.34
N GLU A 493 -13.42 20.39 -13.53
CA GLU A 493 -14.79 20.83 -13.78
C GLU A 493 -15.80 19.68 -13.64
N GLN A 494 -15.48 18.50 -14.16
CA GLN A 494 -16.32 17.30 -14.05
C GLN A 494 -16.66 16.94 -12.61
N VAL A 495 -15.73 17.14 -11.68
CA VAL A 495 -15.92 16.84 -10.24
C VAL A 495 -16.32 18.06 -9.40
N ASN A 496 -16.68 19.17 -10.06
CA ASN A 496 -17.10 20.43 -9.44
C ASN A 496 -16.04 21.10 -8.52
N GLY A 497 -14.76 20.94 -8.85
CA GLY A 497 -13.66 21.62 -8.15
C GLY A 497 -13.53 21.30 -6.66
N PHE A 498 -12.90 22.18 -5.89
CA PHE A 498 -12.74 21.99 -4.44
C PHE A 498 -14.05 22.28 -3.70
N ASN A 499 -14.35 21.49 -2.67
CA ASN A 499 -15.51 21.73 -1.81
C ASN A 499 -15.29 22.96 -0.91
N GLU A 500 -16.05 24.03 -1.14
CA GLU A 500 -15.95 25.28 -0.37
C GLU A 500 -16.46 25.17 1.07
N GLU A 501 -17.20 24.12 1.41
CA GLU A 501 -17.60 23.83 2.80
C GLU A 501 -16.45 23.21 3.62
N MET A 502 -15.30 22.93 3.00
CA MET A 502 -14.08 22.42 3.64
C MET A 502 -12.94 23.46 3.58
N PRO A 503 -13.03 24.55 4.34
CA PRO A 503 -12.17 25.73 4.16
C PRO A 503 -10.69 25.52 4.53
N VAL A 504 -10.33 24.53 5.37
CA VAL A 504 -8.99 24.46 5.98
C VAL A 504 -8.33 23.09 5.87
N THR A 505 -9.02 22.00 6.17
CA THR A 505 -8.46 20.64 6.24
C THR A 505 -9.15 19.71 5.22
N TYR A 506 -8.45 18.66 4.82
CA TYR A 506 -8.98 17.59 3.96
C TYR A 506 -9.59 18.00 2.60
N ASN A 507 -9.52 19.28 2.20
CA ASN A 507 -10.04 19.75 0.91
C ASN A 507 -9.36 19.08 -0.30
N ASP A 508 -8.04 18.88 -0.21
CA ASP A 508 -7.26 18.16 -1.23
C ASP A 508 -7.53 16.66 -1.20
N VAL A 509 -7.77 16.10 -0.01
CA VAL A 509 -8.20 14.70 0.15
C VAL A 509 -9.57 14.47 -0.49
N GLU A 510 -10.58 15.27 -0.15
CA GLU A 510 -11.93 15.19 -0.70
C GLU A 510 -11.93 15.39 -2.23
N PHE A 511 -11.15 16.35 -2.73
CA PHE A 511 -11.00 16.55 -4.17
C PHE A 511 -10.42 15.31 -4.86
N CYS A 512 -9.42 14.67 -4.27
CA CYS A 512 -8.84 13.43 -4.80
C CYS A 512 -9.83 12.25 -4.74
N PHE A 513 -10.68 12.17 -3.70
CA PHE A 513 -11.73 11.15 -3.61
C PHE A 513 -12.71 11.26 -4.77
N LYS A 514 -13.19 12.48 -5.07
CA LYS A 514 -14.08 12.70 -6.22
C LYS A 514 -13.45 12.29 -7.55
N LEU A 515 -12.15 12.50 -7.73
CA LEU A 515 -11.43 12.05 -8.94
C LEU A 515 -11.43 10.51 -9.04
N VAL A 516 -11.22 9.81 -7.93
CA VAL A 516 -11.23 8.34 -7.89
C VAL A 516 -12.64 7.79 -8.13
N GLU A 517 -13.67 8.39 -7.52
CA GLU A 517 -15.09 8.05 -7.78
C GLU A 517 -15.49 8.28 -9.24
N ALA A 518 -14.90 9.28 -9.90
CA ALA A 518 -15.07 9.54 -11.33
C ALA A 518 -14.30 8.55 -12.24
N GLY A 519 -13.58 7.58 -11.67
CA GLY A 519 -12.84 6.55 -12.39
C GLY A 519 -11.41 6.92 -12.78
N TYR A 520 -10.84 7.98 -12.17
CA TYR A 520 -9.46 8.39 -12.41
C TYR A 520 -8.49 7.86 -11.35
N TYR A 521 -7.20 7.86 -11.69
CA TYR A 521 -6.11 7.45 -10.80
C TYR A 521 -5.22 8.62 -10.44
N ASN A 522 -5.03 8.87 -9.15
CA ASN A 522 -4.06 9.87 -8.70
C ASN A 522 -2.66 9.22 -8.62
N VAL A 523 -1.62 9.99 -8.88
CA VAL A 523 -0.24 9.49 -8.94
C VAL A 523 0.72 10.49 -8.32
N VAL A 524 1.73 9.99 -7.60
CA VAL A 524 2.85 10.82 -7.15
C VAL A 524 4.09 10.47 -7.94
N ARG A 525 4.72 11.50 -8.52
CA ARG A 525 6.02 11.40 -9.18
C ARG A 525 7.15 11.56 -8.17
N ASN A 526 7.91 10.48 -7.98
CA ASN A 526 8.97 10.44 -6.97
C ASN A 526 10.32 11.04 -7.45
N ASP A 527 10.44 11.39 -8.73
CA ASP A 527 11.53 12.18 -9.35
C ASP A 527 11.23 13.69 -9.43
N VAL A 528 9.98 14.09 -9.26
CA VAL A 528 9.59 15.50 -9.15
C VAL A 528 9.72 15.88 -7.68
N ILE A 529 10.85 16.49 -7.31
CA ILE A 529 11.19 16.81 -5.91
C ILE A 529 11.15 18.33 -5.69
N LEU A 530 10.37 18.76 -4.71
CA LEU A 530 10.25 20.16 -4.28
C LEU A 530 10.47 20.27 -2.77
N TYR A 531 10.82 21.47 -2.30
CA TYR A 531 10.78 21.78 -0.86
C TYR A 531 9.48 22.48 -0.50
N HIS A 532 8.90 22.13 0.65
CA HIS A 532 7.69 22.75 1.17
C HIS A 532 7.94 23.23 2.60
N HIS A 533 7.75 24.54 2.84
CA HIS A 533 8.15 25.22 4.07
C HIS A 533 7.04 25.31 5.14
N GLU A 534 6.12 24.33 5.14
CA GLU A 534 4.88 24.09 5.93
C GLU A 534 4.79 24.66 7.36
N SER A 535 5.91 24.93 8.03
CA SER A 535 5.94 25.55 9.38
C SER A 535 5.60 27.04 9.41
N VAL A 536 5.48 27.71 8.27
CA VAL A 536 5.35 29.18 8.22
C VAL A 536 3.90 29.67 8.13
N SER A 537 3.00 28.92 7.48
CA SER A 537 1.65 29.41 7.14
C SER A 537 0.52 28.86 8.02
N ARG A 538 0.60 27.59 8.48
CA ARG A 538 -0.53 26.88 9.12
C ARG A 538 -0.40 26.65 10.63
N GLY A 539 0.82 26.36 11.11
CA GLY A 539 1.09 25.89 12.49
C GLY A 539 0.46 24.52 12.80
N ASP A 540 0.80 23.91 13.95
CA ASP A 540 0.33 22.56 14.31
C ASP A 540 -1.14 22.56 14.79
N ASP A 541 -1.96 21.73 14.13
CA ASP A 541 -3.42 21.63 14.37
C ASP A 541 -3.77 20.87 15.67
N LEU A 542 -2.81 20.16 16.28
CA LEU A 542 -2.98 19.46 17.56
C LEU A 542 -2.77 20.37 18.79
N LEU A 543 -2.25 21.58 18.60
CA LEU A 543 -1.91 22.49 19.70
C LEU A 543 -3.10 23.27 20.25
N SER A 544 -4.24 23.30 19.56
CA SER A 544 -5.45 23.96 20.07
C SER A 544 -6.69 23.08 19.98
N LYS A 545 -7.52 23.10 21.03
CA LYS A 545 -8.77 22.34 21.09
C LYS A 545 -9.75 22.71 19.96
N GLU A 546 -9.77 23.98 19.58
CA GLU A 546 -10.60 24.48 18.49
C GLU A 546 -10.16 23.93 17.13
N LYS A 547 -8.85 23.95 16.83
CA LYS A 547 -8.29 23.40 15.59
C LYS A 547 -8.52 21.89 15.48
N PHE A 548 -8.33 21.17 16.58
CA PHE A 548 -8.62 19.72 16.64
C PHE A 548 -10.11 19.42 16.41
N ASN A 549 -11.02 20.16 17.05
CA ASN A 549 -12.46 19.97 16.84
C ASN A 549 -12.87 20.25 15.39
N ARG A 550 -12.30 21.27 14.75
CA ARG A 550 -12.52 21.54 13.32
C ARG A 550 -12.00 20.42 12.43
N LEU A 551 -10.77 19.95 12.67
CA LEU A 551 -10.17 18.82 11.96
C LEU A 551 -11.11 17.60 12.00
N MET A 552 -11.60 17.25 13.19
CA MET A 552 -12.53 16.12 13.35
C MET A 552 -13.88 16.36 12.65
N SER A 553 -14.40 17.59 12.68
CA SER A 553 -15.65 17.93 12.02
C SER A 553 -15.55 17.81 10.50
N GLU A 554 -14.49 18.37 9.89
CA GLU A 554 -14.27 18.29 8.45
C GLU A 554 -13.93 16.86 8.00
N GLN A 555 -13.24 16.07 8.83
CA GLN A 555 -13.02 14.64 8.57
C GLN A 555 -14.34 13.86 8.55
N ASN A 556 -15.21 14.08 9.54
CA ASN A 556 -16.51 13.42 9.59
C ASN A 556 -17.36 13.80 8.38
N TYR A 557 -17.40 15.08 8.03
CA TYR A 557 -18.13 15.57 6.87
C TYR A 557 -17.60 14.98 5.55
N MET A 558 -16.28 14.89 5.37
CA MET A 558 -15.66 14.21 4.23
C MET A 558 -16.16 12.77 4.07
N TYR A 559 -16.25 12.01 5.17
CA TYR A 559 -16.77 10.63 5.13
C TYR A 559 -18.28 10.52 5.02
N GLU A 560 -19.04 11.55 5.40
CA GLU A 560 -20.47 11.63 5.10
C GLU A 560 -20.71 11.82 3.60
N LEU A 561 -19.84 12.58 2.93
CA LEU A 561 -19.86 12.77 1.48
C LEU A 561 -19.37 11.53 0.72
N HIS A 562 -18.34 10.86 1.24
CA HIS A 562 -17.64 9.75 0.58
C HIS A 562 -17.54 8.50 1.48
N PRO A 563 -18.67 7.86 1.80
CA PRO A 563 -18.73 6.75 2.76
C PRO A 563 -17.92 5.51 2.34
N GLU A 564 -17.69 5.30 1.04
CA GLU A 564 -16.92 4.18 0.47
C GLU A 564 -15.44 4.18 0.89
N PHE A 565 -14.85 5.34 1.15
CA PHE A 565 -13.46 5.45 1.57
C PHE A 565 -13.31 5.36 3.10
N LYS A 566 -14.39 5.30 3.86
CA LYS A 566 -14.28 5.18 5.33
C LYS A 566 -13.63 3.83 5.69
N ASN A 567 -12.42 3.90 6.26
CA ASN A 567 -11.59 2.73 6.59
C ASN A 567 -11.21 1.87 5.37
N TYR A 568 -11.18 2.47 4.18
CA TYR A 568 -10.80 1.78 2.94
C TYR A 568 -9.95 2.69 2.06
N ASP A 569 -8.94 2.10 1.44
CA ASP A 569 -8.07 2.75 0.47
C ASP A 569 -7.66 1.70 -0.59
N PRO A 570 -8.04 1.87 -1.86
CA PRO A 570 -7.74 0.88 -2.90
C PRO A 570 -6.23 0.73 -3.17
N PHE A 571 -5.41 1.70 -2.77
CA PHE A 571 -3.96 1.67 -2.94
C PHE A 571 -3.21 1.30 -1.65
N TYR A 572 -3.92 0.95 -0.57
CA TYR A 572 -3.36 0.50 0.70
C TYR A 572 -4.01 -0.79 1.20
N ASN A 573 -3.28 -1.90 1.09
CA ASN A 573 -3.79 -3.24 1.38
C ASN A 573 -4.26 -3.42 2.84
N SER A 574 -5.37 -4.12 3.04
CA SER A 574 -6.01 -4.35 4.35
C SER A 574 -5.12 -5.11 5.36
N ASN A 575 -4.14 -5.87 4.85
CA ASN A 575 -3.16 -6.61 5.63
C ASN A 575 -2.00 -5.73 6.13
N LEU A 576 -2.02 -4.43 5.84
CA LEU A 576 -1.08 -3.42 6.36
C LEU A 576 -1.69 -2.61 7.51
N ALA A 577 -0.81 -2.12 8.38
CA ALA A 577 -1.19 -1.48 9.64
C ALA A 577 -2.14 -0.30 9.44
N GLN A 578 -3.28 -0.32 10.13
CA GLN A 578 -4.32 0.71 10.02
C GLN A 578 -4.14 1.89 10.99
N HIS A 579 -3.03 1.93 11.73
CA HIS A 579 -2.74 2.93 12.76
C HIS A 579 -1.36 3.57 12.60
N ALA A 580 -0.61 3.19 11.57
CA ALA A 580 0.73 3.69 11.28
C ALA A 580 0.94 3.83 9.77
N ALA A 581 1.56 4.94 9.35
CA ALA A 581 1.84 5.23 7.95
C ALA A 581 3.18 4.66 7.45
N ASP A 582 3.59 3.51 7.99
CA ASP A 582 4.92 2.91 7.78
C ASP A 582 4.88 1.58 7.01
N PHE A 583 3.69 1.13 6.61
CA PHE A 583 3.46 -0.12 5.88
C PHE A 583 3.96 -1.37 6.63
N SER A 584 3.94 -1.32 7.97
CA SER A 584 4.09 -2.51 8.81
C SER A 584 2.87 -3.44 8.66
N TYR A 585 3.01 -4.70 9.07
CA TYR A 585 1.94 -5.68 8.94
C TYR A 585 0.79 -5.38 9.91
N ASN A 586 -0.43 -5.58 9.44
CA ASN A 586 -1.59 -5.54 10.28
C ASN A 586 -1.65 -6.78 11.16
N MET A 587 -1.14 -6.69 12.38
CA MET A 587 -1.19 -7.79 13.34
C MET A 587 -2.61 -8.03 13.92
N PHE A 588 -3.60 -7.23 13.51
CA PHE A 588 -5.01 -7.38 13.86
C PHE A 588 -5.88 -7.17 12.62
N LYS A 589 -6.34 -8.24 11.98
CA LYS A 589 -7.64 -8.10 11.30
C LYS A 589 -8.60 -7.74 12.41
N GLU A 590 -9.15 -6.53 12.34
CA GLU A 590 -10.16 -6.04 13.25
C GLU A 590 -11.08 -7.21 13.57
N SER A 591 -11.07 -7.65 14.82
CA SER A 591 -12.23 -8.35 15.32
C SER A 591 -13.34 -7.32 15.24
N LYS A 592 -14.13 -7.35 14.16
CA LYS A 592 -15.34 -6.54 13.92
C LYS A 592 -16.42 -6.73 15.00
N GLY A 593 -16.08 -7.27 16.16
CA GLY A 593 -16.94 -7.31 17.33
C GLY A 593 -16.77 -6.04 18.15
N LYS A 594 -17.86 -5.28 18.30
CA LYS A 594 -17.96 -4.23 19.33
C LYS A 594 -17.55 -4.82 20.69
N CYS A 595 -16.84 -4.05 21.52
CA CYS A 595 -16.65 -4.46 22.90
C CYS A 595 -18.02 -4.57 23.57
N VAL A 596 -18.33 -5.75 24.10
CA VAL A 596 -19.61 -6.00 24.75
C VAL A 596 -19.50 -5.56 26.20
N VAL A 597 -20.40 -4.67 26.61
CA VAL A 597 -20.59 -4.29 28.00
C VAL A 597 -21.68 -5.17 28.60
N THR A 598 -21.41 -5.75 29.77
CA THR A 598 -22.38 -6.58 30.50
C THR A 598 -22.39 -6.16 31.96
N GLU A 599 -23.53 -5.68 32.45
CA GLU A 599 -23.76 -5.49 33.88
C GLU A 599 -23.80 -6.88 34.56
N SER A 600 -23.04 -7.07 35.63
CA SER A 600 -22.90 -8.38 36.28
C SER A 600 -22.57 -8.26 37.76
N ASP A 601 -23.13 -9.15 38.56
CA ASP A 601 -22.80 -9.33 39.98
C ASP A 601 -21.56 -10.23 40.20
N GLU A 602 -20.96 -10.75 39.14
CA GLU A 602 -19.79 -11.61 39.22
C GLU A 602 -18.59 -10.87 39.84
N ARG A 603 -17.91 -11.53 40.77
CA ARG A 603 -16.75 -10.98 41.50
C ARG A 603 -15.50 -11.83 41.25
N PRO A 604 -14.62 -11.42 40.32
CA PRO A 604 -13.35 -12.09 40.09
C PRO A 604 -12.50 -12.10 41.35
N VAL A 605 -11.65 -13.12 41.49
CA VAL A 605 -10.74 -13.21 42.64
C VAL A 605 -9.63 -12.17 42.48
N ILE A 606 -9.62 -11.17 43.37
CA ILE A 606 -8.58 -10.16 43.40
C ILE A 606 -7.25 -10.80 43.80
N CYS A 607 -6.21 -10.61 42.99
CA CYS A 607 -4.87 -11.12 43.26
C CYS A 607 -3.79 -10.17 42.75
N LYS A 608 -2.52 -10.50 42.98
CA LYS A 608 -1.36 -9.77 42.44
C LYS A 608 -0.78 -10.41 41.17
N ASN A 609 -1.36 -11.52 40.72
CA ASN A 609 -0.83 -12.31 39.62
C ASN A 609 -1.17 -11.71 38.25
N VAL A 610 -2.16 -10.81 38.16
CA VAL A 610 -2.47 -10.06 36.94
C VAL A 610 -1.65 -8.76 36.94
N VAL A 611 -0.43 -8.84 36.40
CA VAL A 611 0.45 -7.68 36.25
C VAL A 611 -0.01 -6.90 35.03
N ASN A 612 -0.30 -5.61 35.17
CA ASN A 612 -0.91 -4.82 34.10
C ASN A 612 -0.51 -3.34 34.19
N ALA A 613 -0.75 -2.60 33.10
CA ALA A 613 -0.83 -1.15 33.12
C ALA A 613 -1.97 -0.66 32.23
N ILE A 614 -2.53 0.49 32.60
CA ILE A 614 -3.49 1.25 31.79
C ILE A 614 -2.77 2.48 31.29
N ASP A 615 -2.59 2.54 29.98
CA ASP A 615 -1.86 3.61 29.30
C ASP A 615 -2.78 4.80 29.05
N ARG A 616 -4.02 4.53 28.64
CA ARG A 616 -5.01 5.55 28.30
C ARG A 616 -6.38 5.22 28.85
N VAL A 617 -7.06 6.26 29.36
CA VAL A 617 -8.49 6.28 29.65
C VAL A 617 -9.04 7.55 29.03
N TYR A 618 -10.04 7.43 28.17
CA TYR A 618 -10.67 8.55 27.49
C TYR A 618 -12.19 8.43 27.54
N VAL A 619 -12.88 9.55 27.76
CA VAL A 619 -14.34 9.64 27.82
C VAL A 619 -14.77 10.76 26.88
N GLY A 620 -15.19 10.38 25.67
CA GLY A 620 -15.75 11.26 24.64
C GLY A 620 -17.21 10.90 24.40
N ASP A 621 -17.64 10.73 23.14
CA ASP A 621 -18.95 10.12 22.83
C ASP A 621 -18.99 8.64 23.20
N LYS A 622 -17.83 7.99 23.17
CA LYS A 622 -17.58 6.65 23.69
C LYS A 622 -16.48 6.67 24.75
N CYS A 623 -16.44 5.62 25.55
CA CYS A 623 -15.39 5.37 26.52
C CYS A 623 -14.32 4.46 25.91
N VAL A 624 -13.04 4.82 26.07
CA VAL A 624 -11.89 4.04 25.60
C VAL A 624 -10.95 3.76 26.76
N ILE A 625 -10.54 2.49 26.90
CA ILE A 625 -9.51 2.05 27.86
C ILE A 625 -8.48 1.21 27.11
N GLU A 626 -7.21 1.61 27.19
CA GLU A 626 -6.08 0.93 26.56
C GLU A 626 -5.03 0.54 27.60
N GLY A 627 -4.42 -0.63 27.41
CA GLY A 627 -3.39 -1.11 28.32
C GLY A 627 -2.77 -2.43 27.89
N TRP A 628 -2.15 -3.12 28.84
CA TRP A 628 -1.58 -4.45 28.63
C TRP A 628 -1.65 -5.29 29.91
N ALA A 629 -1.62 -6.63 29.75
CA ALA A 629 -1.77 -7.56 30.87
C ALA A 629 -0.90 -8.83 30.77
N PHE A 630 -0.35 -9.25 31.91
CA PHE A 630 0.45 -10.45 32.11
C PHE A 630 -0.17 -11.26 33.25
N TYR A 631 -0.04 -12.58 33.18
CA TYR A 631 -0.47 -13.49 34.26
C TYR A 631 0.73 -14.27 34.79
N ASN A 632 1.01 -14.18 36.09
CA ASN A 632 2.21 -14.76 36.72
C ASN A 632 3.51 -14.33 36.00
N GLU A 633 3.63 -13.04 35.66
CA GLU A 633 4.78 -12.45 34.94
C GLU A 633 5.07 -13.03 33.55
N LYS A 634 4.13 -13.81 32.99
CA LYS A 634 4.13 -14.26 31.59
C LYS A 634 3.11 -13.45 30.79
N PRO A 635 3.42 -13.08 29.54
CA PRO A 635 2.44 -12.43 28.68
C PRO A 635 1.14 -13.23 28.62
N TYR A 636 0.02 -12.59 28.91
CA TYR A 636 -1.27 -13.27 28.91
C TYR A 636 -1.96 -13.04 27.57
N ASN A 637 -1.88 -14.05 26.71
CA ASN A 637 -2.45 -14.03 25.38
C ASN A 637 -3.82 -14.73 25.37
N GLY A 638 -4.60 -14.64 26.47
CA GLY A 638 -5.98 -15.11 26.55
C GLY A 638 -6.96 -13.94 26.56
N ASP A 639 -8.25 -14.20 26.82
CA ASP A 639 -9.27 -13.15 26.86
C ASP A 639 -9.06 -12.24 28.07
N VAL A 640 -8.60 -11.02 27.80
CA VAL A 640 -8.56 -9.95 28.78
C VAL A 640 -9.93 -9.30 28.82
N LYS A 641 -10.38 -8.96 30.03
CA LYS A 641 -11.59 -8.17 30.26
C LYS A 641 -11.29 -7.00 31.18
N ILE A 642 -12.01 -5.91 30.98
CA ILE A 642 -12.05 -4.82 31.95
C ILE A 642 -13.26 -5.01 32.84
N TRP A 643 -13.03 -4.94 34.15
CA TRP A 643 -14.07 -4.93 35.15
C TRP A 643 -14.14 -3.53 35.76
N LEU A 644 -15.25 -2.85 35.53
CA LEU A 644 -15.56 -1.55 36.10
C LEU A 644 -16.45 -1.74 37.32
N LYS A 645 -16.08 -1.09 38.42
CA LYS A 645 -16.80 -1.21 39.68
C LYS A 645 -17.03 0.16 40.31
N SER A 646 -18.29 0.50 40.57
CA SER A 646 -18.69 1.60 41.44
C SER A 646 -19.31 1.05 42.73
N ASP A 647 -19.78 1.94 43.61
CA ASP A 647 -20.48 1.55 44.83
C ASP A 647 -21.85 0.90 44.57
N GLN A 648 -22.45 1.18 43.41
CA GLN A 648 -23.81 0.76 43.07
C GLN A 648 -23.87 -0.28 41.95
N LYS A 649 -22.92 -0.26 41.02
CA LYS A 649 -22.97 -1.05 39.79
C LYS A 649 -21.63 -1.64 39.39
N SER A 650 -21.70 -2.69 38.57
CA SER A 650 -20.51 -3.34 38.08
C SER A 650 -20.69 -3.87 36.65
N TYR A 651 -19.67 -3.63 35.82
CA TYR A 651 -19.70 -3.96 34.40
C TYR A 651 -18.45 -4.71 33.98
N PHE A 652 -18.64 -5.73 33.15
CA PHE A 652 -17.56 -6.35 32.38
C PHE A 652 -17.57 -5.85 30.95
N ILE A 653 -16.38 -5.60 30.44
CA ILE A 653 -16.16 -5.15 29.08
C ILE A 653 -15.16 -6.11 28.45
N THR A 654 -15.55 -6.74 27.34
CA THR A 654 -14.63 -7.53 26.52
C THR A 654 -13.60 -6.60 25.88
N THR A 655 -12.33 -7.00 25.81
CA THR A 655 -11.32 -6.20 25.10
C THR A 655 -11.01 -6.78 23.73
N GLN A 656 -10.56 -5.92 22.84
CA GLN A 656 -9.85 -6.28 21.62
C GLN A 656 -8.36 -6.28 21.89
N ARG A 657 -7.60 -7.09 21.16
CA ARG A 657 -6.14 -7.17 21.33
C ARG A 657 -5.45 -6.07 20.55
N THR A 658 -4.33 -5.60 21.08
CA THR A 658 -3.48 -4.60 20.42
C THR A 658 -2.01 -5.00 20.49
N TYR A 659 -1.26 -4.71 19.44
CA TYR A 659 0.15 -5.08 19.30
C TYR A 659 0.95 -3.97 19.90
N ARG A 660 1.95 -4.34 20.68
CA ARG A 660 2.73 -3.39 21.45
C ARG A 660 4.20 -3.73 21.31
N SER A 661 4.77 -3.30 20.18
CA SER A 661 6.20 -3.47 19.87
C SER A 661 7.10 -2.89 20.97
N ASP A 662 6.67 -1.81 21.62
CA ASP A 662 7.32 -1.20 22.78
C ASP A 662 7.44 -2.19 23.96
N LEU A 663 6.46 -3.07 24.17
CA LEU A 663 6.50 -4.08 25.24
C LEU A 663 7.49 -5.21 24.92
N ALA A 664 7.66 -5.60 23.66
CA ALA A 664 8.71 -6.54 23.27
C ALA A 664 10.11 -5.99 23.58
N ILE A 665 10.31 -4.69 23.39
CA ILE A 665 11.57 -3.99 23.72
C ILE A 665 11.73 -3.88 25.24
N HIS A 666 10.70 -3.37 25.92
CA HIS A 666 10.73 -3.08 27.36
C HIS A 666 10.92 -4.36 28.20
N PHE A 667 10.25 -5.45 27.85
CA PHE A 667 10.34 -6.73 28.56
C PHE A 667 11.46 -7.66 28.04
N LYS A 668 12.50 -7.10 27.40
CA LYS A 668 13.72 -7.82 26.97
C LYS A 668 13.42 -9.08 26.14
N ARG A 669 12.50 -8.99 25.17
CA ARG A 669 12.10 -10.10 24.27
C ARG A 669 11.50 -11.32 24.96
N LYS A 670 10.73 -11.15 26.05
CA LYS A 670 9.82 -12.20 26.51
C LYS A 670 8.86 -12.56 25.37
N ILE A 671 8.85 -13.83 24.96
CA ILE A 671 8.00 -14.34 23.86
C ILE A 671 6.54 -14.03 24.18
N GLY A 672 5.86 -13.32 23.26
CA GLY A 672 4.46 -12.93 23.37
C GLY A 672 4.18 -11.63 24.13
N ALA A 673 5.21 -10.91 24.62
CA ALA A 673 5.01 -9.65 25.35
C ALA A 673 4.35 -8.55 24.50
N ASP A 674 4.68 -8.52 23.21
CA ASP A 674 4.08 -7.68 22.19
C ASP A 674 2.62 -8.00 21.88
N LEU A 675 2.14 -9.18 22.25
CA LEU A 675 0.75 -9.62 22.07
C LEU A 675 -0.12 -9.42 23.33
N SER A 676 0.44 -8.80 24.37
CA SER A 676 -0.23 -8.62 25.67
C SER A 676 -1.06 -7.35 25.79
N GLY A 677 -1.07 -6.52 24.74
CA GLY A 677 -1.83 -5.27 24.70
C GLY A 677 -3.32 -5.51 24.46
N PHE A 678 -4.13 -4.58 24.95
CA PHE A 678 -5.56 -4.56 24.71
C PHE A 678 -6.11 -3.12 24.59
N VAL A 679 -7.25 -3.01 23.91
CA VAL A 679 -8.11 -1.83 23.88
C VAL A 679 -9.55 -2.26 24.08
N CYS A 680 -10.36 -1.46 24.76
CA CYS A 680 -11.80 -1.55 24.64
C CYS A 680 -12.42 -0.18 24.40
N GLU A 681 -13.26 -0.11 23.38
CA GLU A 681 -14.11 1.03 23.04
C GLU A 681 -15.58 0.62 23.20
N PHE A 682 -16.32 1.35 24.03
CA PHE A 682 -17.70 1.03 24.38
C PHE A 682 -18.54 2.30 24.58
N ASP A 683 -19.85 2.17 24.39
CA ASP A 683 -20.79 3.26 24.64
C ASP A 683 -20.82 3.63 26.13
N LYS A 684 -21.20 4.87 26.45
CA LYS A 684 -21.25 5.32 27.85
C LYS A 684 -22.19 4.44 28.67
N ILE A 685 -21.68 3.98 29.80
CA ILE A 685 -22.48 3.40 30.88
C ILE A 685 -23.01 4.50 31.81
N ASP A 686 -23.77 4.13 32.83
CA ASP A 686 -24.37 5.07 33.78
C ASP A 686 -23.32 6.03 34.37
N ALA A 687 -23.70 7.30 34.52
CA ALA A 687 -22.85 8.33 35.09
C ALA A 687 -22.35 7.93 36.47
N GLY A 688 -21.07 8.18 36.73
CA GLY A 688 -20.44 7.77 37.98
C GLY A 688 -18.94 7.64 37.90
N LYS A 689 -18.36 7.34 39.06
CA LYS A 689 -16.94 7.08 39.22
C LYS A 689 -16.72 5.57 39.37
N TYR A 690 -15.92 5.00 38.47
CA TYR A 690 -15.64 3.58 38.43
C TYR A 690 -14.15 3.30 38.66
N GLU A 691 -13.89 2.33 39.53
CA GLU A 691 -12.59 1.69 39.68
C GLU A 691 -12.36 0.72 38.51
N ILE A 692 -11.18 0.78 37.90
CA ILE A 692 -10.81 -0.09 36.78
C ILE A 692 -10.01 -1.28 37.30
N TYR A 693 -10.44 -2.48 36.92
CA TYR A 693 -9.75 -3.74 37.17
C TYR A 693 -9.43 -4.45 35.84
N VAL A 694 -8.21 -4.95 35.68
CA VAL A 694 -7.82 -5.80 34.55
C VAL A 694 -7.99 -7.25 34.95
N CYS A 695 -8.71 -8.02 34.13
CA CYS A 695 -9.06 -9.41 34.40
C CYS A 695 -8.39 -10.36 33.41
N CYS A 696 -7.78 -11.42 33.94
CA CYS A 696 -7.30 -12.57 33.17
C CYS A 696 -7.93 -13.84 33.76
N LYS A 697 -8.72 -14.59 32.97
CA LYS A 697 -9.59 -15.67 33.47
C LYS A 697 -10.53 -15.14 34.57
N ASN A 698 -10.64 -15.84 35.71
CA ASN A 698 -11.43 -15.43 36.87
C ASN A 698 -10.63 -14.62 37.91
N LYS A 699 -9.48 -14.06 37.52
CA LYS A 699 -8.59 -13.30 38.40
C LYS A 699 -8.53 -11.84 37.95
N ALA A 700 -8.48 -10.92 38.90
CA ALA A 700 -8.42 -9.49 38.62
C ALA A 700 -7.38 -8.76 39.48
N THR A 701 -6.86 -7.65 38.96
CA THR A 701 -6.03 -6.72 39.73
C THR A 701 -6.51 -5.29 39.50
N LYS A 702 -6.70 -4.55 40.60
CA LYS A 702 -7.09 -3.14 40.58
C LYS A 702 -5.97 -2.30 39.96
N THR A 703 -6.34 -1.39 39.07
CA THR A 703 -5.40 -0.45 38.45
C THR A 703 -5.33 0.85 39.25
N LYS A 704 -4.36 1.73 38.91
CA LYS A 704 -4.25 3.07 39.50
C LYS A 704 -5.15 4.12 38.82
N LYS A 705 -5.77 3.76 37.70
CA LYS A 705 -6.62 4.66 36.91
C LYS A 705 -8.09 4.42 37.28
N GLU A 706 -8.90 5.45 37.09
CA GLU A 706 -10.33 5.44 37.33
C GLU A 706 -11.03 5.96 36.07
N LEU A 707 -12.26 5.54 35.84
CA LEU A 707 -13.11 6.04 34.78
C LEU A 707 -14.19 6.93 35.40
N ILE A 708 -14.31 8.16 34.92
CA ILE A 708 -15.32 9.12 35.39
C ILE A 708 -16.21 9.45 34.20
N ILE A 709 -17.50 9.13 34.32
CA ILE A 709 -18.51 9.46 33.32
C ILE A 709 -19.43 10.51 33.94
N CYS A 710 -19.49 11.67 33.29
CA CYS A 710 -20.28 12.84 33.70
C CYS A 710 -21.72 12.74 33.22
#